data_AF-A0A5C7KXU0-F1
#
_entry.id   AF-A0A5C7KXU0-F1
#
_cell.length_a   1.000
_cell.length_b   1.000
_cell.length_c   1.000
_cell.angle_alpha   90.00
_cell.angle_beta   90.00
_cell.angle_gamma   90.00
#
_symmetry.space_group_name_H-M   'P 1'
#
loop_
_entity.id
_entity.type
_entity.pdbx_description
1 polymer ?
#
loop_
_entity_poly.entity_id
_entity_poly.type
_entity_poly.pdbx_seq_one_letter_code
_entity_poly.pdbx_strand_id
1 'polypeptide(L)'
;MAARFKIAVIGSGPSGLSAAAHAAELGLSHILLEAQSHLSNTLYRYQKGKHVMAEPGVLPLRSPMSFAAGKREQILDTWQEEVARHGVNVCHNAEVVGLTGEKGAFTLNLADGGTVEAEYVVLCIGLQGNLRKMGCPGEDASFVQYQLDDPDEYQNEHIVVIGAGDAAIENALALCDHNTVTIVNRREEFDKAKAANNAAILKAIQDGRVRCVYNAGVGSVSKQPGRNPPGVLTLNTATGEARIPCHRVIARLGATPPRKFVESCGIHFPSEDPTSLPAVSATYESNVPGLYIIGALAGFPLIKQAMNQGYEVIEFIEGRKAEPADEPLLRRKLGGLPGFVDVDQALEVIRSRVPVLAPLTRLQLREFLLDSELRAPSPGEVIFQRNDYTDSFYSIVAGTVDVQIDPDDPSRILSLGGGEFFGEMSLISGRRRSATVRAGGQCVLIETPRRSMSKLIHSVAAVKRVVDEAFLRRAIQSNIAPDVPIEALSEVVGTASLLAFKAGDSLFNEGDTGDGIHLIRRGSVTVSRTIGGREVVLAYVPAGQYVGEMALISDLPRTATARAAVAVETIRLEPAPFKALLARFPVVRNHIQEQFRTRVASNFDAQQQSAERSGIIGFMMAQGLGEATDVLLIDESLCIRCDQCEKACATTHGGVSRLDREAGPTFQNLHVPTSCRHCEHPHCMKDCPPDAIKRLPGGEVSISDACIGCGNCERNCPYGVIHMGVEDNSQPSLWRWMLFGGREPGSAPPKKGKDSIKKATKCDMCKSLPGGPSCVRACPTGAAMRLSPEAFLHASQRR
;
A
#
# COMPACT_ATOMS: atom_id res chain seq x y z
N MET A 1 11.57 18.09 -51.04
CA MET A 1 12.40 18.44 -49.87
C MET A 1 11.57 18.08 -48.64
N ALA A 2 12.18 17.51 -47.59
CA ALA A 2 11.50 17.41 -46.31
C ALA A 2 11.21 18.83 -45.78
N ALA A 3 10.11 18.99 -45.06
CA ALA A 3 9.86 20.25 -44.36
C ALA A 3 10.77 20.29 -43.12
N ARG A 4 11.59 21.34 -43.02
CA ARG A 4 12.51 21.56 -41.90
C ARG A 4 11.91 22.53 -40.89
N PHE A 5 11.79 22.08 -39.66
CA PHE A 5 11.25 22.84 -38.54
C PHE A 5 12.34 23.21 -37.53
N LYS A 6 12.09 24.20 -36.68
CA LYS A 6 12.93 24.43 -35.50
C LYS A 6 12.65 23.37 -34.44
N ILE A 7 11.39 23.02 -34.21
CA ILE A 7 10.98 22.07 -33.16
C ILE A 7 10.02 21.00 -33.71
N ALA A 8 10.39 19.73 -33.61
CA ALA A 8 9.46 18.60 -33.81
C ALA A 8 9.01 18.04 -32.45
N VAL A 9 7.70 18.03 -32.20
CA VAL A 9 7.09 17.44 -31.00
C VAL A 9 6.47 16.10 -31.39
N ILE A 10 6.86 15.01 -30.71
CA ILE A 10 6.42 13.65 -31.05
C ILE A 10 5.40 13.16 -30.01
N GLY A 11 4.13 13.06 -30.43
CA GLY A 11 2.99 12.60 -29.64
C GLY A 11 2.15 13.74 -29.06
N SER A 12 0.84 13.76 -29.38
CA SER A 12 -0.10 14.81 -28.96
C SER A 12 -0.73 14.58 -27.57
N GLY A 13 0.00 13.95 -26.65
CA GLY A 13 -0.38 13.91 -25.24
C GLY A 13 -0.39 15.31 -24.61
N PRO A 14 -0.86 15.48 -23.36
CA PRO A 14 -1.02 16.81 -22.75
C PRO A 14 0.27 17.65 -22.72
N SER A 15 1.42 17.00 -22.52
CA SER A 15 2.74 17.62 -22.62
C SER A 15 3.07 18.09 -24.04
N GLY A 16 2.76 17.28 -25.05
CA GLY A 16 3.00 17.59 -26.46
C GLY A 16 2.08 18.69 -26.98
N LEU A 17 0.81 18.68 -26.60
CA LEU A 17 -0.12 19.79 -26.88
C LEU A 17 0.39 21.10 -26.28
N SER A 18 0.81 21.08 -25.02
CA SER A 18 1.36 22.29 -24.38
C SER A 18 2.66 22.77 -25.04
N ALA A 19 3.56 21.87 -25.43
CA ALA A 19 4.81 22.23 -26.09
C ALA A 19 4.55 22.83 -27.48
N ALA A 20 3.66 22.21 -28.26
CA ALA A 20 3.33 22.72 -29.59
C ALA A 20 2.54 24.04 -29.53
N ALA A 21 1.61 24.19 -28.59
CA ALA A 21 0.90 25.44 -28.34
C ALA A 21 1.82 26.58 -27.89
N HIS A 22 2.79 26.30 -27.01
CA HIS A 22 3.75 27.33 -26.58
C HIS A 22 4.73 27.70 -27.71
N ALA A 23 5.16 26.74 -28.52
CA ALA A 23 5.94 27.03 -29.72
C ALA A 23 5.15 27.90 -30.72
N ALA A 24 3.83 27.68 -30.85
CA ALA A 24 2.96 28.48 -31.70
C ALA A 24 2.76 29.91 -31.17
N GLU A 25 2.50 30.09 -29.87
CA GLU A 25 2.36 31.42 -29.23
C GLU A 25 3.62 32.27 -29.40
N LEU A 26 4.80 31.64 -29.41
CA LEU A 26 6.10 32.29 -29.63
C LEU A 26 6.45 32.49 -31.11
N GLY A 27 5.60 32.06 -32.06
CA GLY A 27 5.85 32.16 -33.51
C GLY A 27 7.00 31.27 -34.01
N LEU A 28 7.35 30.20 -33.29
CA LEU A 28 8.43 29.30 -33.66
C LEU A 28 7.99 28.32 -34.76
N SER A 29 8.87 28.04 -35.72
CA SER A 29 8.67 26.98 -36.72
C SER A 29 8.61 25.61 -36.03
N HIS A 30 7.42 25.02 -35.96
CA HIS A 30 7.20 23.77 -35.23
C HIS A 30 6.30 22.80 -36.00
N ILE A 31 6.32 21.54 -35.59
CA ILE A 31 5.37 20.50 -36.03
C ILE A 31 5.07 19.54 -34.88
N LEU A 32 3.80 19.20 -34.69
CA LEU A 32 3.33 18.17 -33.76
C LEU A 32 2.95 16.92 -34.56
N LEU A 33 3.68 15.83 -34.35
CA LEU A 33 3.44 14.53 -34.99
C LEU A 33 2.57 13.66 -34.09
N GLU A 34 1.41 13.22 -34.58
CA GLU A 34 0.52 12.30 -33.87
C GLU A 34 0.28 11.04 -34.71
N ALA A 35 0.52 9.87 -34.10
CA ALA A 35 0.37 8.58 -34.74
C ALA A 35 -1.09 8.22 -35.08
N GLN A 36 -2.07 8.85 -34.44
CA GLN A 36 -3.50 8.62 -34.68
C GLN A 36 -4.16 9.74 -35.50
N SER A 37 -5.40 9.48 -35.94
CA SER A 37 -6.26 10.44 -36.63
C SER A 37 -6.89 11.50 -35.71
N HIS A 38 -6.64 11.42 -34.40
CA HIS A 38 -7.17 12.31 -33.36
C HIS A 38 -6.08 12.68 -32.35
N LEU A 39 -6.27 13.77 -31.62
CA LEU A 39 -5.33 14.21 -30.58
C LEU A 39 -5.39 13.34 -29.32
N SER A 40 -4.36 13.47 -28.47
CA SER A 40 -4.32 13.01 -27.08
C SER A 40 -4.77 11.56 -26.88
N ASN A 41 -4.24 10.63 -27.68
CA ASN A 41 -4.66 9.22 -27.73
C ASN A 41 -4.77 8.54 -26.34
N THR A 42 -3.88 8.85 -25.39
CA THR A 42 -4.01 8.33 -24.01
C THR A 42 -5.32 8.74 -23.32
N LEU A 43 -5.74 9.99 -23.49
CA LEU A 43 -6.99 10.52 -22.91
C LEU A 43 -8.21 10.11 -23.75
N TYR A 44 -8.05 10.03 -25.08
CA TYR A 44 -9.07 9.49 -25.98
C TYR A 44 -9.44 8.03 -25.62
N ARG A 45 -8.44 7.18 -25.36
CA ARG A 45 -8.61 5.79 -24.90
C ARG A 45 -8.91 5.64 -23.39
N TYR A 46 -9.27 6.73 -22.71
CA TYR A 46 -9.99 6.60 -21.45
C TYR A 46 -11.43 6.17 -21.76
N GLN A 47 -12.02 5.43 -20.83
CA GLN A 47 -13.45 5.11 -20.86
C GLN A 47 -14.29 6.37 -21.14
N LYS A 48 -15.27 6.23 -22.03
CA LYS A 48 -16.30 7.22 -22.32
C LYS A 48 -17.01 7.76 -21.07
N GLY A 49 -17.21 9.07 -21.04
CA GLY A 49 -17.83 9.77 -19.90
C GLY A 49 -16.96 9.87 -18.64
N LYS A 50 -15.75 9.29 -18.62
CA LYS A 50 -14.85 9.33 -17.46
C LYS A 50 -14.59 10.77 -17.01
N HIS A 51 -14.74 11.01 -15.72
CA HIS A 51 -14.31 12.27 -15.11
C HIS A 51 -12.79 12.27 -14.88
N VAL A 52 -12.11 13.31 -15.37
CA VAL A 52 -10.65 13.47 -15.29
C VAL A 52 -10.35 14.58 -14.30
N MET A 53 -9.49 14.30 -13.31
CA MET A 53 -9.14 15.23 -12.24
C MET A 53 -7.93 16.10 -12.61
N ALA A 54 -8.01 17.41 -12.35
CA ALA A 54 -6.91 18.36 -12.54
C ALA A 54 -5.94 18.44 -11.33
N GLU A 55 -5.50 17.28 -10.85
CA GLU A 55 -4.56 17.17 -9.73
C GLU A 55 -3.09 17.41 -10.14
N PRO A 56 -2.25 17.93 -9.22
CA PRO A 56 -2.60 18.40 -7.89
C PRO A 56 -3.15 19.84 -7.93
N GLY A 57 -4.09 20.16 -7.04
CA GLY A 57 -4.72 21.48 -7.00
C GLY A 57 -3.76 22.62 -6.64
N VAL A 58 -2.70 22.34 -5.89
CA VAL A 58 -1.71 23.32 -5.40
C VAL A 58 -0.73 23.83 -6.47
N LEU A 59 -0.67 23.19 -7.64
CA LEU A 59 0.21 23.62 -8.73
C LEU A 59 -0.56 24.51 -9.72
N PRO A 60 0.04 25.64 -10.16
CA PRO A 60 -0.50 26.44 -11.24
C PRO A 60 -0.45 25.66 -12.57
N LEU A 61 -1.28 26.07 -13.53
CA LEU A 61 -1.14 25.66 -14.92
C LEU A 61 -0.57 26.85 -15.70
N ARG A 62 0.55 26.64 -16.41
CA ARG A 62 1.22 27.66 -17.23
C ARG A 62 1.09 27.44 -18.73
N SER A 63 0.57 26.29 -19.11
CA SER A 63 0.32 25.95 -20.51
C SER A 63 -0.62 26.97 -21.16
N PRO A 64 -0.41 27.32 -22.45
CA PRO A 64 -1.40 28.06 -23.24
C PRO A 64 -2.68 27.23 -23.48
N MET A 65 -2.59 25.90 -23.31
CA MET A 65 -3.72 24.98 -23.31
C MET A 65 -4.36 24.94 -21.93
N SER A 66 -5.68 25.12 -21.87
CA SER A 66 -6.43 25.06 -20.62
C SER A 66 -6.61 23.62 -20.12
N PHE A 67 -6.69 23.42 -18.81
CA PHE A 67 -7.03 22.12 -18.23
C PHE A 67 -7.67 22.28 -16.85
N ALA A 68 -8.93 21.88 -16.76
CA ALA A 68 -9.73 21.82 -15.55
C ALA A 68 -10.30 20.40 -15.37
N ALA A 69 -10.81 20.10 -14.17
CA ALA A 69 -11.49 18.82 -13.94
C ALA A 69 -12.82 18.79 -14.71
N GLY A 70 -13.08 17.71 -15.45
CA GLY A 70 -14.18 17.64 -16.40
C GLY A 70 -14.39 16.25 -16.97
N LYS A 71 -15.40 16.07 -17.84
CA LYS A 71 -15.56 14.81 -18.58
C LYS A 71 -14.48 14.69 -19.67
N ARG A 72 -14.06 13.46 -19.97
CA ARG A 72 -13.12 13.10 -21.04
C ARG A 72 -13.41 13.86 -22.34
N GLU A 73 -14.66 13.82 -22.80
CA GLU A 73 -15.12 14.43 -24.05
C GLU A 73 -14.90 15.95 -24.02
N GLN A 74 -15.41 16.63 -22.98
CA GLN A 74 -15.28 18.09 -22.83
C GLN A 74 -13.83 18.57 -22.86
N ILE A 75 -12.91 17.80 -22.28
CA ILE A 75 -11.47 18.12 -22.26
C ILE A 75 -10.85 17.93 -23.66
N LEU A 76 -11.21 16.85 -24.36
CA LEU A 76 -10.76 16.61 -25.74
C LEU A 76 -11.30 17.65 -26.72
N ASP A 77 -12.58 17.99 -26.61
CA ASP A 77 -13.25 19.02 -27.43
C ASP A 77 -12.57 20.38 -27.21
N THR A 78 -12.37 20.78 -25.95
CA THR A 78 -11.65 22.01 -25.60
C THR A 78 -10.23 22.01 -26.17
N TRP A 79 -9.46 20.93 -26.01
CA TRP A 79 -8.11 20.86 -26.56
C TRP A 79 -8.08 20.88 -28.09
N GLN A 80 -9.08 20.32 -28.77
CA GLN A 80 -9.19 20.39 -30.23
C GLN A 80 -9.47 21.82 -30.72
N GLU A 81 -10.36 22.55 -30.03
CA GLU A 81 -10.63 23.97 -30.28
C GLU A 81 -9.40 24.86 -30.01
N GLU A 82 -8.70 24.62 -28.90
CA GLU A 82 -7.53 25.41 -28.52
C GLU A 82 -6.32 25.17 -29.42
N VAL A 83 -6.09 23.94 -29.90
CA VAL A 83 -5.08 23.63 -30.91
C VAL A 83 -5.30 24.43 -32.19
N ALA A 84 -6.56 24.53 -32.65
CA ALA A 84 -6.91 25.35 -33.81
C ALA A 84 -6.76 26.85 -33.53
N ARG A 85 -7.22 27.33 -32.35
CA ARG A 85 -7.15 28.73 -31.93
C ARG A 85 -5.71 29.25 -31.82
N HIS A 86 -4.80 28.43 -31.31
CA HIS A 86 -3.38 28.76 -31.17
C HIS A 86 -2.57 28.56 -32.47
N GLY A 87 -3.18 28.06 -33.55
CA GLY A 87 -2.50 27.86 -34.83
C GLY A 87 -1.42 26.78 -34.80
N VAL A 88 -1.61 25.75 -33.98
CA VAL A 88 -0.63 24.66 -33.82
C VAL A 88 -0.55 23.83 -35.11
N ASN A 89 0.66 23.65 -35.62
CA ASN A 89 0.91 22.85 -36.82
C ASN A 89 0.91 21.35 -36.48
N VAL A 90 -0.19 20.64 -36.75
CA VAL A 90 -0.36 19.21 -36.44
C VAL A 90 -0.32 18.35 -37.71
N CYS A 91 0.43 17.25 -37.66
CA CYS A 91 0.40 16.17 -38.64
C CYS A 91 -0.18 14.89 -38.00
N HIS A 92 -1.37 14.50 -38.43
CA HIS A 92 -2.06 13.28 -37.98
C HIS A 92 -1.66 12.05 -38.80
N ASN A 93 -1.79 10.87 -38.19
CA ASN A 93 -1.36 9.58 -38.75
C ASN A 93 0.16 9.52 -39.04
N ALA A 94 0.95 10.36 -38.36
CA ALA A 94 2.40 10.47 -38.49
C ALA A 94 3.10 9.74 -37.34
N GLU A 95 3.08 8.39 -37.38
CA GLU A 95 3.83 7.57 -36.42
C GLU A 95 5.34 7.65 -36.70
N VAL A 96 6.12 8.18 -35.75
CA VAL A 96 7.58 8.21 -35.84
C VAL A 96 8.14 6.84 -35.44
N VAL A 97 8.77 6.15 -36.39
CA VAL A 97 9.35 4.81 -36.21
C VAL A 97 10.87 4.81 -36.02
N GLY A 98 11.53 5.95 -36.26
CA GLY A 98 12.96 6.12 -35.96
C GLY A 98 13.40 7.58 -35.98
N LEU A 99 14.50 7.87 -35.29
CA LEU A 99 15.14 9.18 -35.21
C LEU A 99 16.64 9.02 -35.49
N THR A 100 17.20 9.85 -36.35
CA THR A 100 18.63 9.91 -36.65
C THR A 100 19.12 11.35 -36.72
N GLY A 101 20.45 11.55 -36.69
CA GLY A 101 21.08 12.87 -36.75
C GLY A 101 21.48 13.42 -35.38
N GLU A 102 21.70 14.72 -35.32
CA GLU A 102 22.22 15.44 -34.16
C GLU A 102 21.56 16.83 -34.02
N LYS A 103 21.84 17.53 -32.91
CA LYS A 103 21.30 18.87 -32.62
C LYS A 103 21.47 19.83 -33.81
N GLY A 104 20.37 20.38 -34.30
CA GLY A 104 20.33 21.25 -35.47
C GLY A 104 19.99 20.54 -36.78
N ALA A 105 20.08 19.21 -36.85
CA ALA A 105 19.89 18.40 -38.06
C ALA A 105 19.34 16.99 -37.75
N PHE A 106 18.26 16.90 -36.97
CA PHE A 106 17.54 15.64 -36.76
C PHE A 106 16.68 15.28 -37.97
N THR A 107 16.60 13.99 -38.28
CA THR A 107 15.68 13.40 -39.26
C THR A 107 14.77 12.40 -38.54
N LEU A 108 13.46 12.62 -38.62
CA LEU A 108 12.42 11.75 -38.09
C LEU A 108 11.87 10.91 -39.24
N ASN A 109 11.89 9.59 -39.09
CA ASN A 109 11.36 8.64 -40.07
C ASN A 109 9.93 8.23 -39.68
N LEU A 110 8.99 8.35 -40.61
CA LEU A 110 7.58 8.04 -40.40
C LEU A 110 7.23 6.61 -40.89
N ALA A 111 6.20 6.01 -40.31
CA ALA A 111 5.74 4.66 -40.65
C ALA A 111 5.26 4.49 -42.11
N ASP A 112 4.84 5.58 -42.76
CA ASP A 112 4.44 5.63 -44.17
C ASP A 112 5.63 5.77 -45.14
N GLY A 113 6.85 5.88 -44.62
CA GLY A 113 8.08 6.12 -45.38
C GLY A 113 8.42 7.60 -45.60
N GLY A 114 7.61 8.53 -45.07
CA GLY A 114 7.90 9.96 -45.06
C GLY A 114 9.03 10.34 -44.10
N THR A 115 9.58 11.55 -44.27
CA THR A 115 10.59 12.11 -43.36
C THR A 115 10.29 13.56 -43.00
N VAL A 116 10.68 13.95 -41.79
CA VAL A 116 10.58 15.32 -41.25
C VAL A 116 11.94 15.72 -40.69
N GLU A 117 12.38 16.96 -40.96
CA GLU A 117 13.65 17.49 -40.44
C GLU A 117 13.39 18.48 -39.30
N ALA A 118 14.24 18.47 -38.26
CA ALA A 118 14.13 19.40 -37.14
C ALA A 118 15.47 19.79 -36.51
N GLU A 119 15.57 21.01 -35.96
CA GLU A 119 16.73 21.41 -35.14
C GLU A 119 16.69 20.79 -33.73
N TYR A 120 15.49 20.72 -33.15
CA TYR A 120 15.20 20.22 -31.82
C TYR A 120 14.04 19.22 -31.84
N VAL A 121 14.10 18.21 -30.98
CA VAL A 121 13.05 17.19 -30.86
C VAL A 121 12.57 17.09 -29.42
N VAL A 122 11.24 17.07 -29.22
CA VAL A 122 10.60 16.92 -27.92
C VAL A 122 9.76 15.64 -27.92
N LEU A 123 10.19 14.65 -27.15
CA LEU A 123 9.58 13.32 -27.08
C LEU A 123 8.46 13.28 -26.02
N CYS A 124 7.21 13.23 -26.48
CA CYS A 124 5.98 13.32 -25.68
C CYS A 124 5.12 12.05 -25.71
N ILE A 125 5.68 10.92 -26.17
CA ILE A 125 4.95 9.66 -26.44
C ILE A 125 4.33 8.98 -25.20
N GLY A 126 4.72 9.39 -23.99
CA GLY A 126 4.25 8.81 -22.74
C GLY A 126 4.58 7.32 -22.62
N LEU A 127 3.67 6.55 -22.00
CA LEU A 127 3.84 5.10 -21.77
C LEU A 127 2.70 4.25 -22.35
N GLN A 128 1.49 4.79 -22.50
CA GLN A 128 0.28 3.99 -22.76
C GLN A 128 0.19 3.37 -24.16
N GLY A 129 1.06 3.75 -25.10
CA GLY A 129 1.23 3.05 -26.37
C GLY A 129 1.83 1.64 -26.21
N ASN A 130 2.51 1.36 -25.10
CA ASN A 130 3.19 0.09 -24.85
C ASN A 130 2.67 -0.59 -23.56
N LEU A 131 1.46 -1.15 -23.67
CA LEU A 131 0.73 -1.80 -22.58
C LEU A 131 1.39 -3.11 -22.14
N ARG A 132 1.34 -3.41 -20.84
CA ARG A 132 1.79 -4.70 -20.30
C ARG A 132 0.81 -5.80 -20.71
N LYS A 133 1.35 -6.82 -21.37
CA LYS A 133 0.65 -8.04 -21.78
C LYS A 133 0.50 -9.03 -20.61
N MET A 134 -0.37 -10.03 -20.75
CA MET A 134 -0.56 -11.06 -19.71
C MET A 134 0.63 -12.01 -19.63
N GLY A 135 1.30 -12.28 -20.76
CA GLY A 135 2.43 -13.21 -20.84
C GLY A 135 1.99 -14.67 -20.67
N CYS A 136 0.82 -15.04 -21.19
CA CYS A 136 0.21 -16.35 -20.99
C CYS A 136 -0.33 -16.97 -22.30
N PRO A 137 -0.41 -18.31 -22.39
CA PRO A 137 -0.96 -18.97 -23.57
C PRO A 137 -2.39 -18.48 -23.87
N GLY A 138 -2.63 -18.08 -25.12
CA GLY A 138 -3.93 -17.61 -25.61
C GLY A 138 -4.24 -16.13 -25.36
N GLU A 139 -3.26 -15.31 -24.94
CA GLU A 139 -3.48 -13.89 -24.66
C GLU A 139 -3.83 -13.02 -25.88
N ASP A 140 -3.59 -13.50 -27.10
CA ASP A 140 -3.98 -12.86 -28.36
C ASP A 140 -5.34 -13.36 -28.88
N ALA A 141 -6.11 -14.11 -28.07
CA ALA A 141 -7.46 -14.52 -28.45
C ALA A 141 -8.37 -13.30 -28.66
N SER A 142 -9.22 -13.36 -29.69
CA SER A 142 -10.10 -12.27 -30.13
C SER A 142 -11.11 -11.73 -29.11
N PHE A 143 -11.22 -12.34 -27.92
CA PHE A 143 -12.04 -11.87 -26.80
C PHE A 143 -11.20 -11.31 -25.64
N VAL A 144 -9.88 -11.21 -25.81
CA VAL A 144 -8.95 -10.57 -24.89
C VAL A 144 -8.69 -9.14 -25.37
N GLN A 145 -8.84 -8.18 -24.47
CA GLN A 145 -8.64 -6.76 -24.69
C GLN A 145 -7.69 -6.21 -23.62
N TYR A 146 -6.94 -5.15 -23.95
CA TYR A 146 -6.02 -4.47 -23.02
C TYR A 146 -6.45 -3.03 -22.67
N GLN A 147 -7.53 -2.56 -23.31
CA GLN A 147 -8.19 -1.27 -23.09
C GLN A 147 -9.71 -1.50 -23.06
N LEU A 148 -10.46 -0.48 -22.64
CA LEU A 148 -11.92 -0.42 -22.68
C LEU A 148 -12.27 1.02 -23.07
N ASP A 149 -12.80 1.19 -24.27
CA ASP A 149 -13.07 2.51 -24.83
C ASP A 149 -14.49 2.98 -24.44
N ASP A 150 -15.49 2.11 -24.58
CA ASP A 150 -16.88 2.36 -24.15
C ASP A 150 -17.45 1.14 -23.39
N PRO A 151 -17.84 1.25 -22.10
CA PRO A 151 -18.46 0.17 -21.35
C PRO A 151 -19.88 -0.17 -21.84
N ASP A 152 -20.58 0.79 -22.46
CA ASP A 152 -22.00 0.65 -22.84
C ASP A 152 -22.18 -0.25 -24.08
N GLU A 153 -21.09 -0.53 -24.81
CA GLU A 153 -21.02 -1.51 -25.90
C GLU A 153 -21.29 -2.95 -25.45
N TYR A 154 -21.13 -3.25 -24.16
CA TYR A 154 -21.20 -4.60 -23.61
C TYR A 154 -22.41 -4.74 -22.68
N GLN A 155 -23.29 -5.70 -22.99
CA GLN A 155 -24.49 -5.96 -22.19
C GLN A 155 -24.75 -7.47 -22.07
N ASN A 156 -25.18 -7.90 -20.88
CA ASN A 156 -25.48 -9.30 -20.55
C ASN A 156 -24.28 -10.26 -20.73
N GLU A 157 -23.06 -9.74 -20.82
CA GLU A 157 -21.85 -10.56 -20.88
C GLU A 157 -21.35 -10.96 -19.49
N HIS A 158 -20.47 -11.96 -19.46
CA HIS A 158 -19.61 -12.26 -18.30
C HIS A 158 -18.20 -11.83 -18.65
N ILE A 159 -17.75 -10.71 -18.07
CA ILE A 159 -16.49 -10.06 -18.39
C ILE A 159 -15.53 -10.21 -17.21
N VAL A 160 -14.31 -10.65 -17.49
CA VAL A 160 -13.25 -10.76 -16.47
C VAL A 160 -12.27 -9.62 -16.63
N VAL A 161 -12.19 -8.73 -15.65
CA VAL A 161 -11.24 -7.62 -15.62
C VAL A 161 -10.01 -8.02 -14.82
N ILE A 162 -8.82 -7.93 -15.39
CA ILE A 162 -7.58 -8.38 -14.75
C ILE A 162 -6.72 -7.16 -14.40
N GLY A 163 -6.52 -6.92 -13.12
CA GLY A 163 -5.74 -5.79 -12.62
C GLY A 163 -6.28 -5.23 -11.29
N ALA A 164 -5.46 -4.43 -10.62
CA ALA A 164 -5.75 -3.88 -9.30
C ALA A 164 -5.44 -2.37 -9.16
N GLY A 165 -5.13 -1.70 -10.28
CA GLY A 165 -4.98 -0.24 -10.32
C GLY A 165 -6.28 0.47 -10.68
N ASP A 166 -6.28 1.80 -10.59
CA ASP A 166 -7.45 2.66 -10.86
C ASP A 166 -8.18 2.28 -12.16
N ALA A 167 -7.47 2.15 -13.27
CA ALA A 167 -8.06 1.84 -14.57
C ALA A 167 -8.60 0.40 -14.71
N ALA A 168 -8.28 -0.51 -13.79
CA ALA A 168 -8.94 -1.83 -13.72
C ALA A 168 -10.25 -1.74 -12.93
N ILE A 169 -10.22 -0.98 -11.84
CA ILE A 169 -11.35 -0.73 -10.96
C ILE A 169 -12.45 0.06 -11.66
N GLU A 170 -12.10 1.17 -12.32
CA GLU A 170 -13.01 2.03 -13.08
C GLU A 170 -13.75 1.21 -14.15
N ASN A 171 -13.01 0.44 -14.95
CA ASN A 171 -13.57 -0.47 -15.94
C ASN A 171 -14.53 -1.50 -15.32
N ALA A 172 -14.14 -2.15 -14.21
CA ALA A 172 -14.97 -3.15 -13.55
C ALA A 172 -16.27 -2.56 -12.97
N LEU A 173 -16.19 -1.34 -12.43
CA LEU A 173 -17.35 -0.60 -11.92
C LEU A 173 -18.30 -0.18 -13.03
N ALA A 174 -17.77 0.31 -14.15
CA ALA A 174 -18.58 0.74 -15.29
C ALA A 174 -19.33 -0.43 -15.96
N LEU A 175 -18.66 -1.57 -16.11
CA LEU A 175 -19.26 -2.75 -16.75
C LEU A 175 -20.31 -3.43 -15.87
N CYS A 176 -20.24 -3.31 -14.54
CA CYS A 176 -21.07 -4.10 -13.62
C CYS A 176 -22.54 -3.69 -13.54
N ASP A 177 -22.91 -2.55 -14.13
CA ASP A 177 -24.30 -2.10 -14.18
C ASP A 177 -25.11 -2.83 -15.27
N HIS A 178 -24.44 -3.46 -16.26
CA HIS A 178 -25.06 -4.18 -17.37
C HIS A 178 -24.49 -5.60 -17.62
N ASN A 179 -23.46 -6.03 -16.88
CA ASN A 179 -22.75 -7.29 -17.11
C ASN A 179 -22.42 -8.02 -15.80
N THR A 180 -22.23 -9.33 -15.88
CA THR A 180 -21.61 -10.10 -14.79
C THR A 180 -20.11 -9.84 -14.80
N VAL A 181 -19.61 -9.01 -13.88
CA VAL A 181 -18.18 -8.67 -13.82
C VAL A 181 -17.46 -9.51 -12.78
N THR A 182 -16.28 -10.01 -13.14
CA THR A 182 -15.32 -10.59 -12.20
C THR A 182 -13.99 -9.84 -12.29
N ILE A 183 -13.55 -9.20 -11.21
CA ILE A 183 -12.21 -8.59 -11.13
C ILE A 183 -11.19 -9.58 -10.54
N VAL A 184 -10.00 -9.67 -11.14
CA VAL A 184 -8.93 -10.58 -10.74
C VAL A 184 -7.73 -9.78 -10.24
N ASN A 185 -7.34 -10.05 -8.99
CA ASN A 185 -6.21 -9.43 -8.32
C ASN A 185 -5.17 -10.48 -7.91
N ARG A 186 -3.90 -10.18 -8.20
CA ARG A 186 -2.76 -11.03 -7.80
C ARG A 186 -2.42 -10.95 -6.30
N ARG A 187 -3.00 -9.96 -5.60
CA ARG A 187 -2.81 -9.67 -4.17
C ARG A 187 -4.14 -9.81 -3.41
N GLU A 188 -4.07 -9.63 -2.10
CA GLU A 188 -5.21 -9.55 -1.17
C GLU A 188 -5.83 -8.14 -1.05
N GLU A 189 -5.37 -7.17 -1.86
CA GLU A 189 -5.76 -5.76 -1.77
C GLU A 189 -5.49 -4.94 -3.03
N PHE A 190 -6.21 -3.83 -3.16
CA PHE A 190 -6.06 -2.84 -4.22
C PHE A 190 -5.08 -1.72 -3.81
N ASP A 191 -3.90 -2.09 -3.32
CA ASP A 191 -2.85 -1.20 -2.80
C ASP A 191 -2.35 -0.12 -3.78
N LYS A 192 -2.56 -0.32 -5.08
CA LYS A 192 -2.20 0.63 -6.15
C LYS A 192 -3.31 1.62 -6.51
N ALA A 193 -4.51 1.49 -5.94
CA ALA A 193 -5.65 2.34 -6.28
C ALA A 193 -5.70 3.63 -5.44
N LYS A 194 -6.35 4.67 -5.98
CA LYS A 194 -6.76 5.84 -5.21
C LYS A 194 -7.86 5.46 -4.22
N ALA A 195 -7.90 6.11 -3.05
CA ALA A 195 -8.83 5.80 -1.97
C ALA A 195 -10.31 5.79 -2.40
N ALA A 196 -10.71 6.70 -3.30
CA ALA A 196 -12.05 6.74 -3.87
C ALA A 196 -12.37 5.51 -4.73
N ASN A 197 -11.47 5.12 -5.65
CA ASN A 197 -11.62 3.95 -6.50
C ASN A 197 -11.61 2.65 -5.68
N ASN A 198 -10.65 2.51 -4.78
CA ASN A 198 -10.57 1.36 -3.85
C ASN A 198 -11.89 1.19 -3.07
N ALA A 199 -12.41 2.29 -2.52
CA ALA A 199 -13.68 2.24 -1.82
C ALA A 199 -14.88 1.88 -2.71
N ALA A 200 -14.90 2.36 -3.95
CA ALA A 200 -15.96 2.08 -4.89
C ALA A 200 -15.98 0.61 -5.32
N ILE A 201 -14.82 0.01 -5.65
CA ILE A 201 -14.75 -1.43 -6.03
C ILE A 201 -15.17 -2.32 -4.87
N LEU A 202 -14.72 -2.04 -3.65
CA LEU A 202 -15.07 -2.85 -2.48
C LEU A 202 -16.54 -2.71 -2.08
N LYS A 203 -17.14 -1.54 -2.31
CA LYS A 203 -18.59 -1.36 -2.24
C LYS A 203 -19.31 -2.23 -3.28
N ALA A 204 -18.89 -2.18 -4.54
CA ALA A 204 -19.46 -3.04 -5.59
C ALA A 204 -19.30 -4.55 -5.31
N ILE A 205 -18.26 -4.95 -4.57
CA ILE A 205 -18.01 -6.34 -4.17
C ILE A 205 -19.00 -6.85 -3.10
N GLN A 206 -19.30 -6.15 -2.00
CA GLN A 206 -20.35 -6.63 -1.07
C GLN A 206 -21.77 -6.35 -1.60
N ASP A 207 -21.97 -5.29 -2.39
CA ASP A 207 -23.26 -5.07 -3.07
C ASP A 207 -23.54 -6.19 -4.12
N GLY A 208 -22.63 -7.15 -4.32
CA GLY A 208 -22.78 -8.31 -5.20
C GLY A 208 -22.61 -8.02 -6.69
N ARG A 209 -22.42 -6.74 -7.05
CA ARG A 209 -22.32 -6.26 -8.44
C ARG A 209 -21.03 -6.72 -9.12
N VAL A 210 -19.92 -6.80 -8.37
CA VAL A 210 -18.63 -7.28 -8.88
C VAL A 210 -18.16 -8.48 -8.06
N ARG A 211 -17.85 -9.59 -8.72
CA ARG A 211 -17.13 -10.71 -8.08
C ARG A 211 -15.64 -10.41 -8.04
N CYS A 212 -14.94 -10.73 -6.96
CA CYS A 212 -13.49 -10.56 -6.88
C CYS A 212 -12.78 -11.89 -6.64
N VAL A 213 -11.69 -12.14 -7.37
CA VAL A 213 -10.77 -13.25 -7.15
C VAL A 213 -9.42 -12.68 -6.73
N TYR A 214 -9.15 -12.72 -5.43
CA TYR A 214 -7.87 -12.31 -4.83
C TYR A 214 -6.82 -13.41 -4.92
N ASN A 215 -5.55 -13.04 -4.75
CA ASN A 215 -4.40 -13.95 -4.71
C ASN A 215 -4.35 -14.92 -5.91
N ALA A 216 -4.71 -14.42 -7.10
CA ALA A 216 -4.81 -15.21 -8.33
C ALA A 216 -3.92 -14.67 -9.46
N GLY A 217 -3.07 -15.54 -9.99
CA GLY A 217 -2.32 -15.31 -11.23
C GLY A 217 -3.12 -15.75 -12.45
N VAL A 218 -2.76 -15.25 -13.63
CA VAL A 218 -3.30 -15.77 -14.91
C VAL A 218 -2.47 -16.98 -15.32
N GLY A 219 -3.11 -18.12 -15.56
CA GLY A 219 -2.46 -19.33 -16.08
C GLY A 219 -2.54 -19.40 -17.60
N SER A 220 -3.75 -19.34 -18.17
CA SER A 220 -3.97 -19.38 -19.62
C SER A 220 -5.36 -18.86 -20.01
N VAL A 221 -5.54 -18.57 -21.29
CA VAL A 221 -6.83 -18.25 -21.93
C VAL A 221 -7.09 -19.27 -23.05
N SER A 222 -8.32 -19.76 -23.16
CA SER A 222 -8.69 -20.75 -24.17
C SER A 222 -10.06 -20.47 -24.80
N LYS A 223 -10.20 -20.78 -26.09
CA LYS A 223 -11.49 -20.78 -26.81
C LYS A 223 -12.24 -22.08 -26.52
N GLN A 224 -13.57 -22.00 -26.39
CA GLN A 224 -14.48 -23.13 -26.36
C GLN A 224 -15.45 -23.06 -27.55
N PRO A 225 -15.12 -23.67 -28.70
CA PRO A 225 -15.98 -23.66 -29.88
C PRO A 225 -17.39 -24.18 -29.55
N GLY A 226 -18.42 -23.49 -30.03
CA GLY A 226 -19.81 -23.89 -29.84
C GLY A 226 -20.38 -23.69 -28.43
N ARG A 227 -19.66 -23.02 -27.51
CA ARG A 227 -20.20 -22.63 -26.20
C ARG A 227 -20.42 -21.12 -26.08
N ASN A 228 -21.36 -20.75 -25.22
CA ASN A 228 -21.56 -19.39 -24.76
C ASN A 228 -21.52 -19.38 -23.22
N PRO A 229 -20.59 -18.65 -22.57
CA PRO A 229 -19.49 -17.88 -23.16
C PRO A 229 -18.51 -18.69 -24.04
N PRO A 230 -17.89 -18.04 -25.06
CA PRO A 230 -16.94 -18.66 -25.98
C PRO A 230 -15.50 -18.80 -25.45
N GLY A 231 -15.19 -18.20 -24.30
CA GLY A 231 -13.87 -18.20 -23.68
C GLY A 231 -13.84 -18.85 -22.31
N VAL A 232 -12.68 -19.37 -21.91
CA VAL A 232 -12.37 -19.72 -20.51
C VAL A 232 -11.01 -19.12 -20.14
N LEU A 233 -11.01 -18.34 -19.07
CA LEU A 233 -9.81 -17.91 -18.35
C LEU A 233 -9.46 -18.95 -17.27
N THR A 234 -8.24 -19.45 -17.29
CA THR A 234 -7.68 -20.31 -16.24
C THR A 234 -6.82 -19.45 -15.33
N LEU A 235 -7.16 -19.41 -14.04
CA LEU A 235 -6.43 -18.70 -13.00
C LEU A 235 -5.65 -19.68 -12.13
N ASN A 236 -4.40 -19.34 -11.86
CA ASN A 236 -3.58 -20.01 -10.86
C ASN A 236 -3.95 -19.40 -9.52
N THR A 237 -4.82 -20.10 -8.76
CA THR A 237 -5.18 -19.71 -7.40
C THR A 237 -4.43 -20.60 -6.42
N ALA A 238 -4.27 -20.12 -5.19
CA ALA A 238 -3.59 -20.90 -4.16
C ALA A 238 -4.49 -21.96 -3.50
N THR A 239 -5.57 -22.40 -4.16
CA THR A 239 -6.29 -23.68 -3.91
C THR A 239 -6.30 -24.59 -5.14
N GLY A 240 -5.44 -24.30 -6.14
CA GLY A 240 -5.39 -24.97 -7.43
C GLY A 240 -5.90 -24.09 -8.59
N GLU A 241 -6.08 -24.68 -9.77
CA GLU A 241 -6.62 -23.95 -10.91
C GLU A 241 -8.10 -23.61 -10.73
N ALA A 242 -8.46 -22.34 -10.93
CA ALA A 242 -9.85 -21.90 -11.05
C ALA A 242 -10.15 -21.54 -12.50
N ARG A 243 -11.21 -22.11 -13.07
CA ARG A 243 -11.61 -21.88 -14.47
C ARG A 243 -12.86 -21.03 -14.52
N ILE A 244 -12.77 -19.88 -15.18
CA ILE A 244 -13.86 -18.90 -15.32
C ILE A 244 -14.27 -18.85 -16.79
N PRO A 245 -15.43 -19.41 -17.16
CA PRO A 245 -16.04 -19.16 -18.46
C PRO A 245 -16.36 -17.67 -18.60
N CYS A 246 -15.95 -17.05 -19.70
CA CYS A 246 -16.03 -15.60 -19.89
C CYS A 246 -16.27 -15.24 -21.35
N HIS A 247 -17.10 -14.23 -21.57
CA HIS A 247 -17.32 -13.65 -22.90
C HIS A 247 -16.11 -12.82 -23.32
N ARG A 248 -15.51 -12.08 -22.36
CA ARG A 248 -14.31 -11.26 -22.57
C ARG A 248 -13.36 -11.28 -21.39
N VAL A 249 -12.10 -11.00 -21.68
CA VAL A 249 -11.04 -10.71 -20.69
C VAL A 249 -10.49 -9.33 -20.97
N ILE A 250 -10.54 -8.42 -20.00
CA ILE A 250 -10.04 -7.04 -20.12
C ILE A 250 -8.86 -6.85 -19.16
N ALA A 251 -7.65 -6.93 -19.68
CA ALA A 251 -6.40 -6.88 -18.92
C ALA A 251 -5.87 -5.44 -18.78
N ARG A 252 -6.02 -4.86 -17.59
CA ARG A 252 -5.59 -3.48 -17.24
C ARG A 252 -4.35 -3.54 -16.35
N LEU A 253 -3.25 -4.00 -16.94
CA LEU A 253 -1.99 -4.32 -16.25
C LEU A 253 -0.99 -3.15 -16.14
N GLY A 254 -1.36 -1.97 -16.65
CA GLY A 254 -0.47 -0.82 -16.79
C GLY A 254 0.39 -0.88 -18.06
N ALA A 255 1.47 -0.09 -18.09
CA ALA A 255 2.32 0.08 -19.26
C ALA A 255 3.82 0.03 -18.89
N THR A 256 4.68 0.02 -19.90
CA THR A 256 6.14 0.06 -19.81
C THR A 256 6.71 1.03 -20.86
N PRO A 257 7.84 1.70 -20.61
CA PRO A 257 8.48 2.52 -21.64
C PRO A 257 8.79 1.70 -22.90
N PRO A 258 8.63 2.25 -24.11
CA PRO A 258 8.95 1.56 -25.36
C PRO A 258 10.47 1.55 -25.59
N ARG A 259 11.19 0.82 -24.73
CA ARG A 259 12.66 0.79 -24.63
C ARG A 259 13.37 0.72 -25.97
N LYS A 260 13.05 -0.28 -26.80
CA LYS A 260 13.66 -0.48 -28.13
C LYS A 260 13.65 0.77 -29.00
N PHE A 261 12.54 1.52 -29.02
CA PHE A 261 12.41 2.76 -29.78
C PHE A 261 13.26 3.87 -29.14
N VAL A 262 13.14 4.07 -27.83
CA VAL A 262 13.88 5.10 -27.08
C VAL A 262 15.40 4.88 -27.18
N GLU A 263 15.86 3.63 -27.05
CA GLU A 263 17.26 3.22 -27.21
C GLU A 263 17.72 3.40 -28.67
N SER A 264 16.86 3.17 -29.67
CA SER A 264 17.18 3.45 -31.09
C SER A 264 17.36 4.94 -31.40
N CYS A 265 16.77 5.82 -30.60
CA CYS A 265 17.01 7.27 -30.64
C CYS A 265 18.32 7.70 -29.95
N GLY A 266 19.15 6.76 -29.48
CA GLY A 266 20.39 7.02 -28.75
C GLY A 266 20.22 7.36 -27.26
N ILE A 267 19.01 7.22 -26.71
CA ILE A 267 18.72 7.55 -25.30
C ILE A 267 19.06 6.35 -24.40
N HIS A 268 19.77 6.61 -23.30
CA HIS A 268 20.15 5.60 -22.33
C HIS A 268 19.18 5.54 -21.13
N PHE A 269 18.90 4.32 -20.66
CA PHE A 269 18.15 4.08 -19.42
C PHE A 269 19.12 3.90 -18.23
N PRO A 270 18.78 4.37 -17.01
CA PRO A 270 19.62 4.21 -15.81
C PRO A 270 19.86 2.77 -15.35
N SER A 271 19.08 1.80 -15.84
CA SER A 271 19.18 0.39 -15.49
C SER A 271 18.49 -0.50 -16.52
N GLU A 272 18.69 -1.81 -16.44
CA GLU A 272 18.03 -2.83 -17.27
C GLU A 272 16.59 -3.15 -16.83
N ASP A 273 16.12 -2.62 -15.69
CA ASP A 273 14.76 -2.86 -15.18
C ASP A 273 13.71 -2.43 -16.24
N PRO A 274 12.82 -3.31 -16.73
CA PRO A 274 11.84 -2.99 -17.77
C PRO A 274 10.92 -1.80 -17.45
N THR A 275 10.82 -1.39 -16.19
CA THR A 275 10.02 -0.26 -15.70
C THR A 275 10.82 1.03 -15.47
N SER A 276 12.15 0.96 -15.50
CA SER A 276 13.05 2.12 -15.39
C SER A 276 12.83 3.09 -16.57
N LEU A 277 12.92 4.39 -16.30
CA LEU A 277 12.61 5.47 -17.23
C LEU A 277 13.90 6.22 -17.62
N PRO A 278 13.96 6.90 -18.80
CA PRO A 278 15.13 7.67 -19.20
C PRO A 278 15.53 8.72 -18.16
N ALA A 279 16.83 8.94 -18.00
CA ALA A 279 17.33 10.09 -17.26
C ALA A 279 17.19 11.36 -18.13
N VAL A 280 16.83 12.47 -17.50
CA VAL A 280 16.79 13.80 -18.11
C VAL A 280 17.46 14.83 -17.19
N SER A 281 17.94 15.92 -17.79
CA SER A 281 18.52 17.07 -17.09
C SER A 281 17.46 17.90 -16.34
N ALA A 282 17.90 18.97 -15.67
CA ALA A 282 17.01 20.01 -15.13
C ALA A 282 16.05 20.60 -16.18
N THR A 283 16.51 20.66 -17.44
CA THR A 283 15.84 21.27 -18.58
C THR A 283 15.15 20.25 -19.48
N TYR A 284 14.92 19.03 -18.99
CA TYR A 284 14.30 17.91 -19.72
C TYR A 284 15.10 17.34 -20.90
N GLU A 285 16.35 17.78 -21.08
CA GLU A 285 17.24 17.28 -22.13
C GLU A 285 17.72 15.86 -21.78
N SER A 286 17.74 14.96 -22.77
CA SER A 286 18.27 13.61 -22.63
C SER A 286 19.80 13.58 -22.70
N ASN A 287 20.42 12.40 -22.72
CA ASN A 287 21.84 12.27 -23.04
C ASN A 287 22.19 12.57 -24.51
N VAL A 288 21.19 12.78 -25.38
CA VAL A 288 21.35 13.21 -26.78
C VAL A 288 21.07 14.72 -26.84
N PRO A 289 22.07 15.57 -27.13
CA PRO A 289 21.87 17.02 -27.16
C PRO A 289 20.78 17.43 -28.16
N GLY A 290 19.90 18.35 -27.77
CA GLY A 290 18.77 18.81 -28.59
C GLY A 290 17.56 17.85 -28.63
N LEU A 291 17.64 16.68 -27.99
CA LEU A 291 16.53 15.73 -27.83
C LEU A 291 16.03 15.74 -26.37
N TYR A 292 14.82 16.26 -26.17
CA TYR A 292 14.17 16.43 -24.88
C TYR A 292 13.10 15.37 -24.64
N ILE A 293 12.80 15.05 -23.39
CA ILE A 293 11.78 14.06 -23.01
C ILE A 293 10.91 14.63 -21.88
N ILE A 294 9.60 14.68 -22.07
CA ILE A 294 8.65 15.21 -21.07
C ILE A 294 7.43 14.32 -20.86
N GLY A 295 6.66 14.63 -19.81
CA GLY A 295 5.47 13.90 -19.39
C GLY A 295 5.77 12.52 -18.81
N ALA A 296 4.87 11.57 -19.04
CA ALA A 296 4.91 10.26 -18.38
C ALA A 296 6.16 9.43 -18.67
N LEU A 297 6.82 9.64 -19.83
CA LEU A 297 8.07 8.94 -20.16
C LEU A 297 9.25 9.46 -19.32
N ALA A 298 9.28 10.74 -18.98
CA ALA A 298 10.35 11.35 -18.18
C ALA A 298 10.22 11.07 -16.66
N GLY A 299 9.05 10.60 -16.21
CA GLY A 299 8.80 10.21 -14.82
C GLY A 299 7.70 10.98 -14.10
N PHE A 300 6.98 11.89 -14.77
CA PHE A 300 5.84 12.61 -14.21
C PHE A 300 4.55 12.30 -15.00
N PRO A 301 3.70 11.36 -14.54
CA PRO A 301 2.49 10.94 -15.25
C PRO A 301 1.26 11.84 -15.02
N LEU A 302 1.35 12.89 -14.20
CA LEU A 302 0.23 13.78 -13.88
C LEU A 302 0.00 14.81 -14.99
N ILE A 303 -1.23 14.90 -15.50
CA ILE A 303 -1.60 15.72 -16.67
C ILE A 303 -1.17 17.18 -16.52
N LYS A 304 -1.52 17.84 -15.40
CA LYS A 304 -1.16 19.25 -15.18
C LYS A 304 0.36 19.47 -15.16
N GLN A 305 1.10 18.54 -14.55
CA GLN A 305 2.56 18.62 -14.50
C GLN A 305 3.20 18.39 -15.88
N ALA A 306 2.68 17.42 -16.63
CA ALA A 306 3.09 17.16 -18.00
C ALA A 306 2.84 18.37 -18.93
N MET A 307 1.72 19.07 -18.76
CA MET A 307 1.44 20.33 -19.47
C MET A 307 2.42 21.44 -19.07
N ASN A 308 2.70 21.63 -17.79
CA ASN A 308 3.71 22.60 -17.33
C ASN A 308 5.10 22.31 -17.93
N GLN A 309 5.50 21.04 -18.01
CA GLN A 309 6.74 20.64 -18.70
C GLN A 309 6.76 20.98 -20.20
N GLY A 310 5.59 20.94 -20.85
CA GLY A 310 5.47 21.35 -22.26
C GLY A 310 5.71 22.85 -22.46
N TYR A 311 5.21 23.70 -21.56
CA TYR A 311 5.58 25.12 -21.52
C TYR A 311 7.10 25.28 -21.26
N GLU A 312 7.60 24.63 -20.21
CA GLU A 312 8.98 24.78 -19.73
C GLU A 312 10.05 24.32 -20.74
N VAL A 313 9.84 23.20 -21.44
CA VAL A 313 10.84 22.68 -22.40
C VAL A 313 11.09 23.65 -23.56
N ILE A 314 10.05 24.36 -24.00
CA ILE A 314 10.14 25.33 -25.09
C ILE A 314 10.84 26.61 -24.62
N GLU A 315 10.59 27.04 -23.38
CA GLU A 315 11.40 28.11 -22.73
C GLU A 315 12.89 27.73 -22.70
N PHE A 316 13.22 26.48 -22.34
CA PHE A 316 14.59 26.00 -22.29
C PHE A 316 15.25 25.87 -23.66
N ILE A 317 14.51 25.48 -24.71
CA ILE A 317 14.99 25.46 -26.10
C ILE A 317 15.35 26.88 -26.58
N GLU A 318 14.55 27.89 -26.19
CA GLU A 318 14.87 29.31 -26.45
C GLU A 318 15.94 29.91 -25.51
N GLY A 319 16.53 29.09 -24.63
CA GLY A 319 17.56 29.53 -23.67
C GLY A 319 17.04 30.44 -22.55
N ARG A 320 15.71 30.51 -22.35
CA ARG A 320 15.08 31.29 -21.28
C ARG A 320 15.05 30.51 -19.97
N LYS A 321 15.14 31.22 -18.85
CA LYS A 321 15.10 30.63 -17.50
C LYS A 321 13.66 30.48 -17.03
N ALA A 322 13.04 29.33 -17.30
CA ALA A 322 11.79 28.94 -16.68
C ALA A 322 12.03 28.24 -15.33
N GLU A 323 11.51 28.80 -14.25
CA GLU A 323 11.46 28.10 -12.95
C GLU A 323 10.39 26.99 -13.02
N PRO A 324 10.62 25.72 -12.63
CA PRO A 324 9.61 24.66 -12.67
C PRO A 324 8.38 24.95 -11.80
N ALA A 325 7.18 24.49 -12.21
CA ALA A 325 5.93 24.88 -11.55
C ALA A 325 5.78 24.41 -10.09
N ASP A 326 6.51 23.35 -9.71
CA ASP A 326 6.60 22.79 -8.36
C ASP A 326 7.72 23.39 -7.49
N GLU A 327 8.62 24.16 -8.09
CA GLU A 327 9.79 24.74 -7.43
C GLU A 327 9.44 25.58 -6.19
N PRO A 328 8.43 26.47 -6.16
CA PRO A 328 8.12 27.25 -4.96
C PRO A 328 7.64 26.39 -3.78
N LEU A 329 7.01 25.24 -4.06
CA LEU A 329 6.57 24.29 -3.03
C LEU A 329 7.75 23.49 -2.48
N LEU A 330 8.61 22.99 -3.38
CA LEU A 330 9.81 22.24 -3.00
C LEU A 330 10.83 23.13 -2.28
N ARG A 331 11.04 24.38 -2.72
CA ARG A 331 11.88 25.37 -2.02
C ARG A 331 11.40 25.62 -0.60
N ARG A 332 10.08 25.72 -0.37
CA ARG A 332 9.52 25.89 0.98
C ARG A 332 9.74 24.66 1.86
N LYS A 333 9.59 23.44 1.31
CA LYS A 333 9.86 22.18 2.04
C LYS A 333 11.35 21.97 2.32
N LEU A 334 12.21 22.26 1.34
CA LEU A 334 13.64 21.93 1.36
C LEU A 334 14.52 23.06 1.91
N GLY A 335 14.00 24.27 2.12
CA GLY A 335 14.76 25.39 2.68
C GLY A 335 15.32 25.17 4.09
N GLY A 336 14.84 24.15 4.82
CA GLY A 336 15.43 23.70 6.08
C GLY A 336 16.65 22.78 5.93
N LEU A 337 17.06 22.42 4.71
CA LEU A 337 18.22 21.56 4.44
C LEU A 337 19.52 22.36 4.66
N PRO A 338 20.49 21.86 5.46
CA PRO A 338 21.76 22.56 5.68
C PRO A 338 22.52 22.77 4.38
N GLY A 339 22.81 24.05 4.06
CA GLY A 339 23.47 24.43 2.81
C GLY A 339 22.53 24.46 1.59
N PHE A 340 21.21 24.56 1.78
CA PHE A 340 20.27 24.76 0.68
C PHE A 340 20.60 26.03 -0.13
N VAL A 341 20.76 25.88 -1.45
CA VAL A 341 20.90 26.98 -2.41
C VAL A 341 19.67 27.01 -3.32
N ASP A 342 19.39 25.90 -4.00
CA ASP A 342 18.23 25.69 -4.85
C ASP A 342 17.74 24.23 -4.75
N VAL A 343 16.57 23.95 -5.34
CA VAL A 343 15.98 22.60 -5.27
C VAL A 343 16.81 21.59 -6.05
N ASP A 344 17.43 21.96 -7.17
CA ASP A 344 18.20 21.03 -8.00
C ASP A 344 19.47 20.52 -7.30
N GLN A 345 20.19 21.40 -6.60
CA GLN A 345 21.30 21.01 -5.74
C GLN A 345 20.79 20.20 -4.54
N ALA A 346 19.66 20.58 -3.94
CA ALA A 346 19.07 19.83 -2.84
C ALA A 346 18.66 18.40 -3.25
N LEU A 347 18.12 18.21 -4.45
CA LEU A 347 17.80 16.90 -5.02
C LEU A 347 19.07 16.05 -5.20
N GLU A 348 20.17 16.65 -5.66
CA GLU A 348 21.43 15.91 -5.82
C GLU A 348 22.09 15.58 -4.47
N VAL A 349 22.00 16.49 -3.48
CA VAL A 349 22.38 16.21 -2.09
C VAL A 349 21.55 15.07 -1.50
N ILE A 350 20.24 15.03 -1.74
CA ILE A 350 19.38 13.93 -1.29
C ILE A 350 19.73 12.62 -2.00
N ARG A 351 19.92 12.61 -3.32
CA ARG A 351 20.27 11.39 -4.07
C ARG A 351 21.64 10.83 -3.68
N SER A 352 22.63 11.69 -3.47
CA SER A 352 23.98 11.28 -3.05
C SER A 352 24.05 10.85 -1.58
N ARG A 353 23.29 11.50 -0.68
CA ARG A 353 23.29 11.17 0.75
C ARG A 353 22.29 10.11 1.16
N VAL A 354 21.24 9.83 0.38
CA VAL A 354 20.16 8.88 0.72
C VAL A 354 20.09 7.75 -0.31
N PRO A 355 20.87 6.66 -0.14
CA PRO A 355 20.93 5.54 -1.08
C PRO A 355 19.58 4.91 -1.44
N VAL A 356 18.61 4.90 -0.52
CA VAL A 356 17.25 4.38 -0.78
C VAL A 356 16.45 5.24 -1.77
N LEU A 357 16.82 6.51 -1.99
CA LEU A 357 16.22 7.43 -2.97
C LEU A 357 17.10 7.64 -4.22
N ALA A 358 18.38 7.28 -4.18
CA ALA A 358 19.31 7.40 -5.31
C ALA A 358 18.82 6.79 -6.66
N PRO A 359 18.09 5.65 -6.69
CA PRO A 359 17.56 5.08 -7.93
C PRO A 359 16.48 5.92 -8.63
N LEU A 360 15.96 6.96 -7.99
CA LEU A 360 14.94 7.83 -8.59
C LEU A 360 15.57 8.78 -9.61
N THR A 361 14.87 8.99 -10.73
CA THR A 361 15.16 10.13 -11.60
C THR A 361 14.88 11.43 -10.86
N ARG A 362 15.50 12.54 -11.30
CA ARG A 362 15.25 13.88 -10.73
C ARG A 362 13.75 14.19 -10.64
N LEU A 363 13.01 13.80 -11.66
CA LEU A 363 11.57 14.01 -11.77
C LEU A 363 10.76 13.13 -10.81
N GLN A 364 11.08 11.84 -10.71
CA GLN A 364 10.45 10.95 -9.73
C GLN A 364 10.69 11.41 -8.28
N LEU A 365 11.90 11.92 -7.97
CA LEU A 365 12.21 12.44 -6.64
C LEU A 365 11.44 13.74 -6.34
N ARG A 366 11.26 14.64 -7.32
CA ARG A 366 10.40 15.83 -7.16
C ARG A 366 8.95 15.43 -6.86
N GLU A 367 8.38 14.45 -7.57
CA GLU A 367 7.03 13.92 -7.25
C GLU A 367 6.97 13.39 -5.80
N PHE A 368 7.93 12.56 -5.42
CA PHE A 368 8.00 11.92 -4.10
C PHE A 368 8.13 12.93 -2.94
N LEU A 369 8.89 14.02 -3.14
CA LEU A 369 9.11 15.04 -2.12
C LEU A 369 7.92 16.00 -1.94
N LEU A 370 7.00 16.09 -2.90
CA LEU A 370 5.74 16.83 -2.69
C LEU A 370 4.87 16.19 -1.59
N ASP A 371 4.85 14.85 -1.53
CA ASP A 371 4.14 14.05 -0.52
C ASP A 371 4.94 13.84 0.79
N SER A 372 6.19 14.28 0.86
CA SER A 372 7.09 14.06 2.01
C SER A 372 7.38 15.36 2.77
N GLU A 373 7.77 15.29 4.03
CA GLU A 373 8.15 16.47 4.84
C GLU A 373 9.61 16.41 5.29
N LEU A 374 10.28 17.56 5.26
CA LEU A 374 11.63 17.70 5.81
C LEU A 374 11.52 18.07 7.30
N ARG A 375 12.19 17.32 8.17
CA ARG A 375 12.30 17.63 9.60
C ARG A 375 13.75 17.86 10.00
N ALA A 376 13.99 18.89 10.81
CA ALA A 376 15.27 19.17 11.46
C ALA A 376 15.07 19.17 12.99
N PRO A 377 14.83 18.00 13.62
CA PRO A 377 14.57 17.91 15.05
C PRO A 377 15.79 18.33 15.89
N SER A 378 15.53 18.85 17.09
CA SER A 378 16.58 19.23 18.04
C SER A 378 17.27 18.00 18.65
N PRO A 379 18.57 18.05 19.00
CA PRO A 379 19.23 16.94 19.67
C PRO A 379 18.49 16.48 20.94
N GLY A 380 18.26 15.18 21.08
CA GLY A 380 17.48 14.55 22.15
C GLY A 380 15.96 14.50 21.92
N GLU A 381 15.43 15.22 20.93
CA GLU A 381 14.00 15.23 20.57
C GLU A 381 13.53 13.83 20.16
N VAL A 382 12.38 13.40 20.65
CA VAL A 382 11.80 12.09 20.35
C VAL A 382 11.08 12.15 19.01
N ILE A 383 11.54 11.36 18.04
CA ILE A 383 10.92 11.24 16.72
C ILE A 383 9.72 10.29 16.80
N PHE A 384 9.87 9.17 17.52
CA PHE A 384 8.78 8.32 18.01
C PHE A 384 9.23 7.48 19.21
N GLN A 385 8.29 6.99 20.01
CA GLN A 385 8.52 6.10 21.15
C GLN A 385 8.29 4.64 20.79
N ARG A 386 8.94 3.73 21.52
CA ARG A 386 8.61 2.30 21.48
C ARG A 386 7.12 2.12 21.82
N ASN A 387 6.45 1.23 21.09
CA ASN A 387 5.02 1.00 21.10
C ASN A 387 4.14 2.10 20.49
N ASP A 388 4.71 3.17 19.90
CA ASP A 388 3.93 4.08 19.05
C ASP A 388 3.35 3.36 17.85
N TYR A 389 2.27 3.94 17.33
CA TYR A 389 1.48 3.39 16.23
C TYR A 389 1.58 4.17 14.92
N THR A 390 2.55 5.10 14.83
CA THR A 390 2.88 5.78 13.57
C THR A 390 3.53 4.79 12.60
N ASP A 391 3.30 4.99 11.30
CA ASP A 391 3.81 4.12 10.22
C ASP A 391 4.65 4.85 9.17
N SER A 392 4.95 6.15 9.41
CA SER A 392 5.90 6.94 8.63
C SER A 392 7.26 6.23 8.52
N PHE A 393 7.90 6.39 7.36
CA PHE A 393 9.27 6.01 7.07
C PHE A 393 10.16 7.26 7.13
N TYR A 394 11.36 7.16 7.70
CA TYR A 394 12.28 8.28 7.86
C TYR A 394 13.61 7.99 7.18
N SER A 395 14.02 8.85 6.25
CA SER A 395 15.37 8.79 5.65
C SER A 395 16.27 9.85 6.28
N ILE A 396 17.48 9.49 6.71
CA ILE A 396 18.43 10.40 7.34
C ILE A 396 19.27 11.07 6.26
N VAL A 397 19.12 12.38 6.07
CA VAL A 397 19.88 13.17 5.08
C VAL A 397 21.18 13.70 5.67
N ALA A 398 21.19 14.00 6.97
CA ALA A 398 22.35 14.47 7.71
C ALA A 398 22.20 14.18 9.22
N GLY A 399 23.33 14.22 9.93
CA GLY A 399 23.38 13.95 11.37
C GLY A 399 23.21 12.48 11.72
N THR A 400 22.76 12.22 12.94
CA THR A 400 22.46 10.88 13.46
C THR A 400 21.10 10.82 14.13
N VAL A 401 20.59 9.60 14.34
CA VAL A 401 19.52 9.31 15.31
C VAL A 401 19.95 8.16 16.22
N ASP A 402 19.50 8.18 17.46
CA ASP A 402 19.76 7.14 18.44
C ASP A 402 18.53 6.26 18.63
N VAL A 403 18.65 4.99 18.28
CA VAL A 403 17.60 3.96 18.37
C VAL A 403 17.80 3.19 19.67
N GLN A 404 17.03 3.54 20.69
CA GLN A 404 16.97 2.81 21.95
C GLN A 404 16.02 1.62 21.79
N ILE A 405 16.60 0.42 21.63
CA ILE A 405 15.83 -0.82 21.46
C ILE A 405 15.21 -1.21 22.80
N ASP A 406 16.00 -1.24 23.86
CA ASP A 406 15.59 -1.65 25.20
C ASP A 406 15.29 -0.42 26.08
N PRO A 407 14.06 -0.25 26.61
CA PRO A 407 13.76 0.85 27.52
C PRO A 407 14.44 0.69 28.89
N ASP A 408 14.71 -0.55 29.32
CA ASP A 408 15.24 -0.86 30.65
C ASP A 408 16.78 -0.98 30.66
N ASP A 409 17.40 -1.17 29.50
CA ASP A 409 18.86 -1.14 29.30
C ASP A 409 19.32 0.06 28.44
N PRO A 410 19.73 1.19 29.07
CA PRO A 410 20.20 2.36 28.36
C PRO A 410 21.57 2.19 27.66
N SER A 411 22.24 1.04 27.80
CA SER A 411 23.47 0.74 27.05
C SER A 411 23.20 0.25 25.62
N ARG A 412 21.97 -0.18 25.32
CA ARG A 412 21.57 -0.80 24.03
C ARG A 412 21.00 0.22 23.06
N ILE A 413 21.82 1.22 22.74
CA ILE A 413 21.54 2.27 21.75
C ILE A 413 22.25 1.92 20.44
N LEU A 414 21.50 1.86 19.34
CA LEU A 414 22.02 1.80 17.98
C LEU A 414 21.94 3.21 17.36
N SER A 415 23.08 3.86 17.16
CA SER A 415 23.13 5.12 16.41
C SER A 415 23.10 4.85 14.91
N LEU A 416 22.15 5.45 14.19
CA LEU A 416 22.06 5.42 12.73
C LEU A 416 22.55 6.76 12.15
N GLY A 417 23.31 6.70 11.05
CA GLY A 417 23.93 7.87 10.42
C GLY A 417 23.24 8.37 9.15
N GLY A 418 23.79 9.44 8.58
CA GLY A 418 23.38 9.95 7.27
C GLY A 418 23.44 8.87 6.18
N GLY A 419 22.35 8.73 5.42
CA GLY A 419 22.14 7.71 4.41
C GLY A 419 21.45 6.44 4.88
N GLU A 420 21.33 6.25 6.19
CA GLU A 420 20.45 5.22 6.73
C GLU A 420 19.00 5.72 6.81
N PHE A 421 18.10 4.79 7.11
CA PHE A 421 16.68 5.05 7.31
C PHE A 421 16.15 4.23 8.48
N PHE A 422 14.96 4.58 8.97
CA PHE A 422 14.28 3.85 10.04
C PHE A 422 12.75 3.97 9.95
N GLY A 423 12.07 3.09 10.67
CA GLY A 423 10.60 2.98 10.67
C GLY A 423 10.03 1.99 9.65
N GLU A 424 10.90 1.42 8.81
CA GLU A 424 10.59 0.35 7.85
C GLU A 424 9.96 -0.87 8.52
N MET A 425 10.35 -1.20 9.75
CA MET A 425 9.82 -2.37 10.45
C MET A 425 8.31 -2.27 10.66
N SER A 426 7.81 -1.14 11.18
CA SER A 426 6.36 -0.91 11.39
C SER A 426 5.62 -0.68 10.07
N LEU A 427 6.26 -0.06 9.07
CA LEU A 427 5.69 0.08 7.73
C LEU A 427 5.42 -1.29 7.10
N ILE A 428 6.39 -2.21 7.17
CA ILE A 428 6.30 -3.54 6.55
C ILE A 428 5.42 -4.47 7.38
N SER A 429 5.74 -4.62 8.67
CA SER A 429 5.08 -5.61 9.54
C SER A 429 3.73 -5.15 10.09
N GLY A 430 3.36 -3.87 9.95
CA GLY A 430 2.15 -3.27 10.55
C GLY A 430 2.15 -3.20 12.08
N ARG A 431 3.16 -3.75 12.74
CA ARG A 431 3.31 -3.72 14.20
C ARG A 431 3.68 -2.32 14.69
N ARG A 432 3.50 -2.09 16.00
CA ARG A 432 3.97 -0.88 16.71
C ARG A 432 5.48 -0.65 16.49
N ARG A 433 5.96 0.57 16.80
CA ARG A 433 7.39 0.87 16.81
C ARG A 433 8.13 -0.05 17.80
N SER A 434 9.15 -0.76 17.33
CA SER A 434 9.93 -1.72 18.12
C SER A 434 10.91 -1.07 19.10
N ALA A 435 11.25 0.21 18.88
CA ALA A 435 12.26 0.98 19.60
C ALA A 435 11.81 2.44 19.76
N THR A 436 12.42 3.16 20.69
CA THR A 436 12.32 4.63 20.80
C THR A 436 13.44 5.25 19.96
N VAL A 437 13.13 6.24 19.14
CA VAL A 437 14.13 6.93 18.30
C VAL A 437 14.23 8.40 18.67
N ARG A 438 15.45 8.86 18.95
CA ARG A 438 15.76 10.24 19.31
C ARG A 438 16.67 10.87 18.26
N ALA A 439 16.50 12.16 18.02
CA ALA A 439 17.40 12.92 17.16
C ALA A 439 18.78 13.08 17.80
N GLY A 440 19.83 12.80 17.05
CA GLY A 440 21.22 13.07 17.45
C GLY A 440 21.67 14.47 17.04
N GLY A 441 22.98 14.67 16.94
CA GLY A 441 23.55 15.94 16.50
C GLY A 441 23.25 16.23 15.03
N GLN A 442 22.81 17.46 14.73
CA GLN A 442 22.57 17.96 13.36
C GLN A 442 21.64 17.06 12.50
N CYS A 443 20.67 16.42 13.15
CA CYS A 443 19.74 15.49 12.52
C CYS A 443 18.82 16.19 11.49
N VAL A 444 18.80 15.66 10.26
CA VAL A 444 17.88 16.10 9.20
C VAL A 444 17.26 14.88 8.54
N LEU A 445 15.92 14.85 8.52
CA LEU A 445 15.12 13.70 8.10
C LEU A 445 14.17 14.07 6.97
N ILE A 446 13.95 13.14 6.04
CA ILE A 446 12.78 13.13 5.17
C ILE A 446 11.78 12.16 5.78
N GLU A 447 10.66 12.67 6.30
CA GLU A 447 9.51 11.88 6.69
C GLU A 447 8.64 11.59 5.48
N THR A 448 8.39 10.32 5.22
CA THR A 448 7.53 9.83 4.14
C THR A 448 6.31 9.10 4.72
N PRO A 449 5.07 9.48 4.39
CA PRO A 449 3.88 8.73 4.77
C PRO A 449 3.89 7.30 4.22
N ARG A 450 3.32 6.34 4.97
CA ARG A 450 3.23 4.92 4.58
C ARG A 450 2.79 4.75 3.13
N ARG A 451 1.72 5.42 2.70
CA ARG A 451 1.14 5.29 1.35
C ARG A 451 2.15 5.67 0.25
N SER A 452 2.86 6.78 0.40
CA SER A 452 3.83 7.28 -0.59
C SER A 452 5.06 6.39 -0.65
N MET A 453 5.55 5.90 0.50
CA MET A 453 6.64 4.93 0.55
C MET A 453 6.23 3.55 0.00
N SER A 454 5.01 3.06 0.29
CA SER A 454 4.48 1.82 -0.29
C SER A 454 4.31 1.94 -1.81
N LYS A 455 3.81 3.07 -2.33
CA LYS A 455 3.76 3.37 -3.77
C LYS A 455 5.16 3.30 -4.38
N LEU A 456 6.17 3.89 -3.73
CA LEU A 456 7.56 3.87 -4.19
C LEU A 456 8.13 2.44 -4.24
N ILE A 457 8.06 1.69 -3.13
CA ILE A 457 8.49 0.29 -3.02
C ILE A 457 7.83 -0.59 -4.09
N HIS A 458 6.55 -0.34 -4.41
CA HIS A 458 5.81 -1.10 -5.43
C HIS A 458 6.04 -0.66 -6.87
N SER A 459 6.69 0.50 -7.08
CA SER A 459 6.93 1.08 -8.41
C SER A 459 8.39 1.01 -8.84
N VAL A 460 9.34 0.91 -7.90
CA VAL A 460 10.78 0.93 -8.17
C VAL A 460 11.46 -0.27 -7.49
N ALA A 461 11.83 -1.28 -8.28
CA ALA A 461 12.36 -2.55 -7.76
C ALA A 461 13.72 -2.39 -7.04
N ALA A 462 14.51 -1.37 -7.39
CA ALA A 462 15.73 -1.02 -6.66
C ALA A 462 15.44 -0.59 -5.21
N VAL A 463 14.43 0.27 -4.99
CA VAL A 463 14.02 0.71 -3.66
C VAL A 463 13.50 -0.48 -2.84
N LYS A 464 12.67 -1.34 -3.44
CA LYS A 464 12.18 -2.57 -2.79
C LYS A 464 13.32 -3.44 -2.26
N ARG A 465 14.36 -3.68 -3.07
CA ARG A 465 15.52 -4.49 -2.66
C ARG A 465 16.24 -3.90 -1.46
N VAL A 466 16.56 -2.60 -1.49
CA VAL A 466 17.25 -1.90 -0.39
C VAL A 466 16.42 -1.96 0.92
N VAL A 467 15.11 -1.74 0.82
CA VAL A 467 14.21 -1.76 1.98
C VAL A 467 14.01 -3.17 2.55
N ASP A 468 13.82 -4.18 1.69
CA ASP A 468 13.69 -5.57 2.11
C ASP A 468 14.99 -6.09 2.75
N GLU A 469 16.16 -5.78 2.19
CA GLU A 469 17.46 -6.22 2.72
C GLU A 469 17.76 -5.60 4.08
N ALA A 470 17.52 -4.29 4.25
CA ALA A 470 17.68 -3.64 5.55
C ALA A 470 16.72 -4.22 6.60
N PHE A 471 15.46 -4.47 6.22
CA PHE A 471 14.48 -5.13 7.09
C PHE A 471 14.94 -6.54 7.48
N LEU A 472 15.38 -7.37 6.51
CA LEU A 472 15.92 -8.72 6.76
C LEU A 472 17.05 -8.68 7.78
N ARG A 473 18.05 -7.84 7.51
CA ARG A 473 19.26 -7.70 8.32
C ARG A 473 18.96 -7.26 9.76
N ARG A 474 18.12 -6.24 9.94
CA ARG A 474 17.69 -5.73 11.25
C ARG A 474 16.76 -6.68 11.99
N ALA A 475 15.86 -7.38 11.29
CA ALA A 475 14.97 -8.36 11.90
C ALA A 475 15.75 -9.57 12.44
N ILE A 476 16.77 -10.05 11.73
CA ILE A 476 17.66 -11.13 12.21
C ILE A 476 18.49 -10.64 13.40
N GLN A 477 19.12 -9.46 13.31
CA GLN A 477 19.90 -8.91 14.42
C GLN A 477 19.06 -8.72 15.68
N SER A 478 17.92 -8.03 15.58
CA SER A 478 17.09 -7.69 16.74
C SER A 478 16.43 -8.89 17.43
N ASN A 479 16.14 -9.98 16.71
CA ASN A 479 15.32 -11.08 17.24
C ASN A 479 16.05 -12.42 17.38
N ILE A 480 17.18 -12.62 16.68
CA ILE A 480 17.91 -13.88 16.66
C ILE A 480 19.34 -13.70 17.16
N ALA A 481 20.03 -12.65 16.68
CA ALA A 481 21.47 -12.45 16.90
C ALA A 481 21.80 -11.05 17.47
N PRO A 482 21.26 -10.68 18.66
CA PRO A 482 21.38 -9.33 19.21
C PRO A 482 22.81 -8.86 19.44
N ASP A 483 23.70 -9.78 19.85
CA ASP A 483 25.08 -9.48 20.23
C ASP A 483 26.07 -9.71 19.07
N VAL A 484 25.56 -9.83 17.84
CA VAL A 484 26.37 -10.05 16.63
C VAL A 484 26.47 -8.75 15.82
N PRO A 485 27.68 -8.34 15.41
CA PRO A 485 27.88 -7.24 14.48
C PRO A 485 27.10 -7.45 13.18
N ILE A 486 26.42 -6.40 12.71
CA ILE A 486 25.42 -6.51 11.64
C ILE A 486 26.03 -6.99 10.30
N GLU A 487 27.32 -6.75 10.10
CA GLU A 487 28.14 -7.18 8.96
C GLU A 487 28.31 -8.70 8.93
N ALA A 488 28.40 -9.34 10.09
CA ALA A 488 28.59 -10.78 10.21
C ALA A 488 27.32 -11.59 9.87
N LEU A 489 26.17 -10.92 9.71
CA LEU A 489 24.90 -11.51 9.28
C LEU A 489 24.76 -11.60 7.76
N SER A 490 25.68 -11.02 6.98
CA SER A 490 25.56 -10.87 5.52
C SER A 490 25.33 -12.19 4.76
N GLU A 491 25.97 -13.29 5.17
CA GLU A 491 25.81 -14.61 4.55
C GLU A 491 24.40 -15.20 4.79
N VAL A 492 23.86 -15.00 6.00
CA VAL A 492 22.51 -15.43 6.38
C VAL A 492 21.44 -14.57 5.72
N VAL A 493 21.68 -13.26 5.57
CA VAL A 493 20.78 -12.33 4.86
C VAL A 493 20.77 -12.63 3.36
N GLY A 494 21.94 -12.82 2.74
CA GLY A 494 22.07 -13.06 1.29
C GLY A 494 21.50 -14.40 0.81
N THR A 495 21.23 -15.33 1.73
CA THR A 495 20.59 -16.63 1.46
C THR A 495 19.15 -16.71 1.97
N ALA A 496 18.68 -15.72 2.72
CA ALA A 496 17.32 -15.71 3.25
C ALA A 496 16.27 -15.55 2.14
N SER A 497 15.16 -16.28 2.26
CA SER A 497 14.03 -16.21 1.33
C SER A 497 12.76 -15.69 2.01
N LEU A 498 11.95 -14.91 1.28
CA LEU A 498 10.64 -14.46 1.74
C LEU A 498 9.57 -15.47 1.28
N LEU A 499 8.88 -16.08 2.22
CA LEU A 499 7.79 -17.02 1.98
C LEU A 499 6.46 -16.46 2.51
N ALA A 500 5.37 -16.78 1.83
CA ALA A 500 4.02 -16.37 2.20
C ALA A 500 3.13 -17.61 2.39
N PHE A 501 2.30 -17.58 3.43
CA PHE A 501 1.42 -18.64 3.89
C PHE A 501 0.02 -18.07 4.16
N LYS A 502 -1.03 -18.81 3.85
CA LYS A 502 -2.41 -18.49 4.26
C LYS A 502 -2.66 -18.91 5.70
N ALA A 503 -3.73 -18.37 6.29
CA ALA A 503 -4.33 -18.97 7.47
C ALA A 503 -4.62 -20.46 7.24
N GLY A 504 -4.12 -21.33 8.12
CA GLY A 504 -4.26 -22.79 8.06
C GLY A 504 -3.08 -23.53 7.41
N ASP A 505 -2.21 -22.87 6.64
CA ASP A 505 -1.07 -23.53 5.99
C ASP A 505 -0.03 -23.99 7.04
N SER A 506 0.51 -25.21 6.88
CA SER A 506 1.67 -25.66 7.66
C SER A 506 2.95 -24.97 7.13
N LEU A 507 3.75 -24.39 8.03
CA LEU A 507 5.14 -24.01 7.75
C LEU A 507 6.03 -25.26 7.74
N PHE A 508 5.80 -26.15 8.71
CA PHE A 508 6.35 -27.51 8.83
C PHE A 508 5.50 -28.31 9.81
N ASN A 509 5.61 -29.64 9.79
CA ASN A 509 4.83 -30.56 10.62
C ASN A 509 5.72 -31.29 11.64
N GLU A 510 5.12 -31.80 12.72
CA GLU A 510 5.79 -32.70 13.66
C GLU A 510 6.33 -33.95 12.94
N GLY A 511 7.62 -34.24 13.10
CA GLY A 511 8.32 -35.34 12.42
C GLY A 511 9.08 -34.94 11.14
N ASP A 512 8.86 -33.75 10.58
CA ASP A 512 9.62 -33.28 9.41
C ASP A 512 11.10 -33.07 9.74
N THR A 513 11.98 -33.04 8.73
CA THR A 513 13.40 -32.67 8.93
C THR A 513 13.56 -31.17 9.17
N GLY A 514 14.66 -30.78 9.83
CA GLY A 514 15.01 -29.37 10.03
C GLY A 514 15.50 -28.72 8.73
N ASP A 515 14.58 -28.23 7.90
CA ASP A 515 14.88 -27.63 6.60
C ASP A 515 15.14 -26.11 6.62
N GLY A 516 14.94 -25.45 7.77
CA GLY A 516 15.20 -24.01 7.94
C GLY A 516 14.60 -23.42 9.23
N ILE A 517 14.83 -22.13 9.45
CA ILE A 517 14.14 -21.33 10.49
C ILE A 517 13.22 -20.31 9.83
N HIS A 518 12.04 -20.11 10.39
CA HIS A 518 11.08 -19.12 9.93
C HIS A 518 10.97 -18.00 10.96
N LEU A 519 11.52 -16.82 10.64
CA LEU A 519 11.28 -15.58 11.36
C LEU A 519 10.03 -14.90 10.79
N ILE A 520 8.99 -14.75 11.61
CA ILE A 520 7.69 -14.26 11.16
C ILE A 520 7.80 -12.76 10.89
N ARG A 521 7.56 -12.35 9.65
CA ARG A 521 7.63 -10.96 9.15
C ARG A 521 6.31 -10.22 9.33
N ARG A 522 5.20 -10.93 9.10
CA ARG A 522 3.82 -10.43 9.17
C ARG A 522 2.91 -11.59 9.58
N GLY A 523 1.82 -11.30 10.29
CA GLY A 523 0.88 -12.30 10.78
C GLY A 523 1.39 -13.07 12.01
N SER A 524 0.85 -14.26 12.23
CA SER A 524 1.14 -15.08 13.40
C SER A 524 0.93 -16.59 13.16
N VAL A 525 1.59 -17.42 13.98
CA VAL A 525 1.69 -18.88 13.83
C VAL A 525 1.30 -19.56 15.14
N THR A 526 0.54 -20.65 15.09
CA THR A 526 0.36 -21.59 16.20
C THR A 526 1.39 -22.72 16.12
N VAL A 527 1.85 -23.17 17.28
CA VAL A 527 2.72 -24.34 17.42
C VAL A 527 1.95 -25.42 18.17
N SER A 528 1.78 -26.60 17.56
CA SER A 528 0.95 -27.69 18.07
C SER A 528 1.68 -29.04 18.06
N ARG A 529 1.23 -29.98 18.90
CA ARG A 529 1.67 -31.38 18.89
C ARG A 529 0.52 -32.34 18.89
N THR A 530 0.74 -33.55 18.37
CA THR A 530 -0.27 -34.62 18.43
C THR A 530 -0.11 -35.41 19.73
N ILE A 531 -1.04 -35.25 20.66
CA ILE A 531 -1.04 -35.95 21.96
C ILE A 531 -2.33 -36.77 22.05
N GLY A 532 -2.21 -38.09 22.23
CA GLY A 532 -3.38 -38.99 22.34
C GLY A 532 -4.29 -38.98 21.10
N GLY A 533 -3.75 -38.72 19.91
CA GLY A 533 -4.51 -38.61 18.66
C GLY A 533 -5.28 -37.29 18.48
N ARG A 534 -5.05 -36.28 19.32
CA ARG A 534 -5.60 -34.92 19.18
C ARG A 534 -4.49 -33.91 18.97
N GLU A 535 -4.75 -32.90 18.15
CA GLU A 535 -3.85 -31.75 17.98
C GLU A 535 -4.01 -30.80 19.18
N VAL A 536 -2.91 -30.52 19.86
CA VAL A 536 -2.84 -29.73 21.10
C VAL A 536 -1.96 -28.51 20.82
N VAL A 537 -2.57 -27.31 20.80
CA VAL A 537 -1.82 -26.05 20.63
C VAL A 537 -1.03 -25.76 21.91
N LEU A 538 0.29 -25.69 21.77
CA LEU A 538 1.24 -25.43 22.85
C LEU A 538 1.56 -23.94 22.97
N ALA A 539 1.79 -23.27 21.85
CA ALA A 539 2.23 -21.88 21.82
C ALA A 539 1.65 -21.09 20.64
N TYR A 540 1.69 -19.78 20.79
CA TYR A 540 1.34 -18.78 19.78
C TYR A 540 2.55 -17.88 19.55
N VAL A 541 2.91 -17.64 18.29
CA VAL A 541 4.14 -16.96 17.88
C VAL A 541 3.79 -15.83 16.89
N PRO A 542 3.88 -14.55 17.30
CA PRO A 542 3.56 -13.41 16.45
C PRO A 542 4.76 -12.93 15.62
N ALA A 543 4.52 -12.03 14.65
CA ALA A 543 5.58 -11.38 13.87
C ALA A 543 6.66 -10.72 14.75
N GLY A 544 7.92 -10.81 14.31
CA GLY A 544 9.12 -10.51 15.09
C GLY A 544 9.69 -11.73 15.84
N GLN A 545 8.88 -12.76 16.14
CA GLN A 545 9.39 -14.01 16.69
C GLN A 545 9.62 -15.07 15.60
N TYR A 546 10.38 -16.11 15.93
CA TYR A 546 10.79 -17.18 15.03
C TYR A 546 10.43 -18.58 15.56
N VAL A 547 10.27 -19.51 14.61
CA VAL A 547 10.02 -20.94 14.85
C VAL A 547 10.96 -21.82 14.01
N GLY A 548 11.21 -23.03 14.51
CA GLY A 548 11.95 -24.08 13.80
C GLY A 548 13.43 -24.19 14.18
N GLU A 549 13.89 -23.39 15.13
CA GLU A 549 15.26 -23.35 15.64
C GLU A 549 15.75 -24.70 16.18
N MET A 550 14.85 -25.45 16.80
CA MET A 550 15.18 -26.69 17.51
C MET A 550 15.85 -27.72 16.61
N ALA A 551 15.22 -28.04 15.47
CA ALA A 551 15.68 -29.09 14.56
C ALA A 551 17.04 -28.77 13.92
N LEU A 552 17.45 -27.50 13.89
CA LEU A 552 18.79 -27.09 13.44
C LEU A 552 19.84 -27.10 14.56
N ILE A 553 19.44 -27.08 15.83
CA ILE A 553 20.35 -27.03 16.99
C ILE A 553 20.58 -28.40 17.60
N SER A 554 19.55 -29.26 17.63
CA SER A 554 19.62 -30.61 18.19
C SER A 554 19.86 -31.71 17.15
N ASP A 555 19.78 -31.38 15.85
CA ASP A 555 19.79 -32.34 14.73
C ASP A 555 18.70 -33.44 14.83
N LEU A 556 17.63 -33.16 15.58
CA LEU A 556 16.43 -34.00 15.67
C LEU A 556 15.33 -33.51 14.70
N PRO A 557 14.34 -34.35 14.34
CA PRO A 557 13.16 -33.92 13.61
C PRO A 557 12.38 -32.79 14.32
N ARG A 558 11.53 -32.07 13.57
CA ARG A 558 10.60 -31.08 14.11
C ARG A 558 9.76 -31.72 15.23
N THR A 559 9.83 -31.18 16.43
CA THR A 559 9.11 -31.71 17.60
C THR A 559 7.65 -31.26 17.69
N ALA A 560 7.20 -30.41 16.77
CA ALA A 560 5.88 -29.80 16.75
C ALA A 560 5.55 -29.33 15.33
N THR A 561 4.26 -29.28 15.01
CA THR A 561 3.72 -28.64 13.80
C THR A 561 3.67 -27.13 14.02
N ALA A 562 4.08 -26.34 13.03
CA ALA A 562 3.89 -24.90 13.00
C ALA A 562 2.89 -24.54 11.89
N ARG A 563 1.76 -23.93 12.26
CA ARG A 563 0.67 -23.59 11.33
C ARG A 563 0.39 -22.09 11.36
N ALA A 564 0.26 -21.47 10.21
CA ALA A 564 -0.12 -20.06 10.11
C ALA A 564 -1.53 -19.85 10.69
N ALA A 565 -1.64 -19.02 11.73
CA ALA A 565 -2.92 -18.70 12.39
C ALA A 565 -3.75 -17.73 11.56
N VAL A 566 -3.08 -16.81 10.86
CA VAL A 566 -3.63 -15.89 9.86
C VAL A 566 -2.76 -15.86 8.61
N ALA A 567 -3.00 -14.97 7.66
CA ALA A 567 -2.06 -14.76 6.55
C ALA A 567 -0.68 -14.33 7.09
N VAL A 568 0.36 -15.09 6.76
CA VAL A 568 1.71 -14.96 7.31
C VAL A 568 2.71 -14.73 6.19
N GLU A 569 3.64 -13.79 6.42
CA GLU A 569 4.92 -13.78 5.69
C GLU A 569 6.02 -14.21 6.66
N THR A 570 6.97 -15.03 6.21
CA THR A 570 8.18 -15.39 6.97
C THR A 570 9.44 -15.11 6.17
N ILE A 571 10.48 -14.70 6.88
CA ILE A 571 11.86 -14.82 6.43
C ILE A 571 12.33 -16.24 6.76
N ARG A 572 12.54 -17.08 5.74
CA ARG A 572 13.18 -18.39 5.90
C ARG A 572 14.70 -18.23 5.84
N LEU A 573 15.37 -18.71 6.87
CA LEU A 573 16.83 -18.78 6.95
C LEU A 573 17.30 -20.19 6.63
N GLU A 574 18.22 -20.32 5.68
CA GLU A 574 18.71 -21.61 5.22
C GLU A 574 19.61 -22.29 6.28
N PRO A 575 19.57 -23.63 6.41
CA PRO A 575 20.26 -24.34 7.50
C PRO A 575 21.78 -24.13 7.55
N ALA A 576 22.48 -24.14 6.41
CA ALA A 576 23.94 -24.14 6.39
C ALA A 576 24.54 -22.78 6.82
N PRO A 577 24.15 -21.62 6.25
CA PRO A 577 24.59 -20.31 6.73
C PRO A 577 24.22 -20.06 8.20
N PHE A 578 23.04 -20.52 8.63
CA PHE A 578 22.62 -20.37 10.01
C PHE A 578 23.45 -21.21 10.99
N LYS A 579 23.74 -22.48 10.67
CA LYS A 579 24.63 -23.33 11.47
C LYS A 579 26.06 -22.77 11.52
N ALA A 580 26.55 -22.18 10.43
CA ALA A 580 27.83 -21.49 10.41
C ALA A 580 27.86 -20.27 11.36
N LEU A 581 26.78 -19.47 11.39
CA LEU A 581 26.61 -18.38 12.35
C LEU A 581 26.65 -18.89 13.81
N LEU A 582 25.93 -19.98 14.12
CA LEU A 582 25.91 -20.59 15.47
C LEU A 582 27.22 -21.28 15.88
N ALA A 583 28.08 -21.63 14.92
CA ALA A 583 29.43 -22.12 15.20
C ALA A 583 30.39 -20.95 15.46
N ARG A 584 30.25 -19.86 14.70
CA ARG A 584 31.08 -18.65 14.82
C ARG A 584 30.76 -17.82 16.07
N PHE A 585 29.49 -17.77 16.49
CA PHE A 585 29.02 -17.00 17.65
C PHE A 585 28.29 -17.88 18.66
N PRO A 586 29.01 -18.58 19.57
CA PRO A 586 28.40 -19.43 20.60
C PRO A 586 27.42 -18.70 21.53
N VAL A 587 27.55 -17.38 21.70
CA VAL A 587 26.60 -16.54 22.45
C VAL A 587 25.19 -16.64 21.86
N VAL A 588 25.05 -16.61 20.53
CA VAL A 588 23.75 -16.76 19.84
C VAL A 588 23.18 -18.16 20.07
N ARG A 589 24.01 -19.21 19.97
CA ARG A 589 23.60 -20.59 20.26
C ARG A 589 23.06 -20.71 21.69
N ASN A 590 23.77 -20.15 22.66
CA ASN A 590 23.37 -20.17 24.06
C ASN A 590 22.07 -19.39 24.30
N HIS A 591 21.92 -18.20 23.70
CA HIS A 591 20.71 -17.39 23.79
C HIS A 591 19.47 -18.15 23.26
N ILE A 592 19.58 -18.76 22.08
CA ILE A 592 18.48 -19.54 21.49
C ILE A 592 18.20 -20.81 22.33
N GLN A 593 19.23 -21.48 22.85
CA GLN A 593 19.05 -22.62 23.76
C GLN A 593 18.35 -22.24 25.07
N GLU A 594 18.61 -21.05 25.61
CA GLU A 594 17.97 -20.58 26.85
C GLU A 594 16.53 -20.09 26.62
N GLN A 595 16.28 -19.39 25.52
CA GLN A 595 14.91 -19.11 25.07
C GLN A 595 14.13 -20.40 24.84
N PHE A 596 14.76 -21.43 24.26
CA PHE A 596 14.16 -22.75 24.08
C PHE A 596 13.86 -23.44 25.42
N ARG A 597 14.81 -23.47 26.37
CA ARG A 597 14.55 -24.00 27.73
C ARG A 597 13.38 -23.31 28.40
N THR A 598 13.32 -21.98 28.31
CA THR A 598 12.22 -21.18 28.85
C THR A 598 10.88 -21.55 28.21
N ARG A 599 10.84 -21.66 26.87
CA ARG A 599 9.67 -22.12 26.11
C ARG A 599 9.24 -23.52 26.55
N VAL A 600 10.17 -24.47 26.67
CA VAL A 600 9.88 -25.85 27.10
C VAL A 600 9.39 -25.92 28.54
N ALA A 601 10.03 -25.23 29.49
CA ALA A 601 9.59 -25.19 30.88
C ALA A 601 8.14 -24.68 30.98
N SER A 602 7.82 -23.57 30.31
CA SER A 602 6.47 -23.02 30.26
C SER A 602 5.41 -23.94 29.60
N ASN A 603 5.86 -24.86 28.74
CA ASN A 603 5.03 -25.88 28.10
C ASN A 603 4.93 -27.18 28.91
N PHE A 604 5.93 -27.50 29.74
CA PHE A 604 5.96 -28.70 30.58
C PHE A 604 5.02 -28.56 31.79
N ASP A 605 4.97 -27.38 32.40
CA ASP A 605 3.96 -27.04 33.42
C ASP A 605 2.54 -27.07 32.83
N ALA A 606 2.38 -26.66 31.57
CA ALA A 606 1.11 -26.77 30.85
C ALA A 606 0.71 -28.23 30.54
N GLN A 607 1.66 -29.18 30.59
CA GLN A 607 1.45 -30.57 30.17
C GLN A 607 0.61 -31.37 31.19
N GLN A 608 0.56 -30.98 32.46
CA GLN A 608 -0.34 -31.55 33.47
C GLN A 608 -1.78 -31.01 33.41
N GLN A 609 -2.02 -29.85 32.78
CA GLN A 609 -3.34 -29.23 32.58
C GLN A 609 -3.79 -29.23 31.10
N SER A 610 -3.20 -30.11 30.29
CA SER A 610 -3.05 -29.92 28.83
C SER A 610 -4.35 -29.78 28.02
N ALA A 611 -5.43 -30.50 28.36
CA ALA A 611 -6.60 -30.57 27.49
C ALA A 611 -7.46 -29.29 27.50
N GLU A 612 -7.77 -28.76 28.70
CA GLU A 612 -8.65 -27.59 28.84
C GLU A 612 -7.94 -26.31 28.39
N ARG A 613 -6.68 -26.11 28.81
CA ARG A 613 -5.88 -24.93 28.49
C ARG A 613 -5.64 -24.79 26.98
N SER A 614 -5.35 -25.89 26.27
CA SER A 614 -5.23 -25.86 24.81
C SER A 614 -6.58 -25.65 24.10
N GLY A 615 -7.69 -26.10 24.69
CA GLY A 615 -9.04 -25.78 24.23
C GLY A 615 -9.32 -24.27 24.29
N ILE A 616 -8.99 -23.62 25.41
CA ILE A 616 -9.13 -22.16 25.58
C ILE A 616 -8.25 -21.40 24.57
N ILE A 617 -6.98 -21.78 24.40
CA ILE A 617 -6.08 -21.12 23.44
C ILE A 617 -6.59 -21.29 22.01
N GLY A 618 -6.97 -22.51 21.61
CA GLY A 618 -7.53 -22.78 20.28
C GLY A 618 -8.82 -22.00 20.01
N PHE A 619 -9.71 -21.92 21.00
CA PHE A 619 -10.92 -21.11 20.95
C PHE A 619 -10.59 -19.61 20.75
N MET A 620 -9.69 -19.04 21.56
CA MET A 620 -9.28 -17.65 21.44
C MET A 620 -8.65 -17.33 20.09
N MET A 621 -7.86 -18.25 19.52
CA MET A 621 -7.30 -18.09 18.17
C MET A 621 -8.39 -18.07 17.10
N ALA A 622 -9.38 -18.98 17.18
CA ALA A 622 -10.56 -18.94 16.32
C ALA A 622 -11.37 -17.64 16.51
N GLN A 623 -11.30 -17.02 17.69
CA GLN A 623 -11.85 -15.68 17.97
C GLN A 623 -10.87 -14.53 17.71
N GLY A 624 -9.94 -14.70 16.77
CA GLY A 624 -9.12 -13.61 16.24
C GLY A 624 -8.14 -12.99 17.25
N LEU A 625 -7.84 -13.66 18.36
CA LEU A 625 -6.80 -13.20 19.30
C LEU A 625 -5.43 -13.11 18.60
N GLY A 626 -5.20 -13.92 17.56
CA GLY A 626 -4.00 -13.89 16.72
C GLY A 626 -3.79 -12.62 15.88
N GLU A 627 -4.75 -11.69 15.87
CA GLU A 627 -4.57 -10.33 15.33
C GLU A 627 -5.01 -9.24 16.32
N ALA A 628 -5.64 -9.56 17.46
CA ALA A 628 -6.13 -8.55 18.40
C ALA A 628 -4.97 -7.81 19.09
N THR A 629 -5.11 -6.49 19.33
CA THR A 629 -4.22 -5.79 20.29
C THR A 629 -4.86 -5.69 21.67
N ASP A 630 -6.19 -5.77 21.73
CA ASP A 630 -6.98 -5.75 22.96
C ASP A 630 -8.35 -6.41 22.68
N VAL A 631 -8.72 -7.42 23.47
CA VAL A 631 -10.02 -8.12 23.39
C VAL A 631 -10.85 -7.88 24.66
N LEU A 632 -12.15 -7.64 24.50
CA LEU A 632 -13.12 -7.67 25.59
C LEU A 632 -13.53 -9.12 25.85
N LEU A 633 -13.48 -9.56 27.10
CA LEU A 633 -13.87 -10.88 27.57
C LEU A 633 -14.84 -10.76 28.74
N ILE A 634 -15.74 -11.73 28.88
CA ILE A 634 -16.67 -11.83 30.01
C ILE A 634 -16.52 -13.21 30.66
N ASP A 635 -16.22 -13.22 31.96
CA ASP A 635 -16.24 -14.43 32.79
C ASP A 635 -17.70 -14.73 33.20
N GLU A 636 -18.35 -15.67 32.53
CA GLU A 636 -19.74 -16.07 32.78
C GLU A 636 -19.95 -16.64 34.19
N SER A 637 -18.90 -17.12 34.88
CA SER A 637 -19.02 -17.54 36.28
C SER A 637 -19.24 -16.36 37.24
N LEU A 638 -18.87 -15.15 36.83
CA LEU A 638 -19.07 -13.90 37.57
C LEU A 638 -20.19 -13.02 36.95
N CYS A 639 -20.66 -13.34 35.74
CA CYS A 639 -21.59 -12.49 35.00
C CYS A 639 -23.04 -12.71 35.44
N ILE A 640 -23.58 -11.76 36.22
CA ILE A 640 -25.00 -11.75 36.62
C ILE A 640 -25.97 -11.25 35.52
N ARG A 641 -25.52 -11.17 34.25
CA ARG A 641 -26.32 -10.78 33.06
C ARG A 641 -27.21 -9.53 33.25
N CYS A 642 -26.70 -8.51 33.94
CA CYS A 642 -27.42 -7.26 34.25
C CYS A 642 -27.40 -6.19 33.12
N ASP A 643 -26.69 -6.48 32.02
CA ASP A 643 -26.44 -5.61 30.85
C ASP A 643 -25.81 -4.24 31.14
N GLN A 644 -25.31 -4.00 32.36
CA GLN A 644 -24.72 -2.71 32.73
C GLN A 644 -23.51 -2.34 31.88
N CYS A 645 -22.73 -3.32 31.42
CA CYS A 645 -21.64 -3.10 30.48
C CYS A 645 -22.11 -2.47 29.15
N GLU A 646 -23.27 -2.91 28.65
CA GLU A 646 -23.84 -2.46 27.37
C GLU A 646 -24.58 -1.14 27.52
N LYS A 647 -25.42 -1.03 28.57
CA LYS A 647 -26.14 0.20 28.94
C LYS A 647 -25.16 1.37 29.19
N ALA A 648 -24.06 1.13 29.90
CA ALA A 648 -23.01 2.13 30.09
C ALA A 648 -22.29 2.49 28.79
N CYS A 649 -22.08 1.52 27.89
CA CYS A 649 -21.49 1.78 26.57
C CYS A 649 -22.41 2.70 25.73
N ALA A 650 -23.70 2.34 25.58
CA ALA A 650 -24.68 3.14 24.86
C ALA A 650 -24.84 4.55 25.45
N THR A 651 -24.91 4.67 26.78
CA THR A 651 -25.00 5.97 27.49
C THR A 651 -23.75 6.83 27.27
N THR A 652 -22.56 6.21 27.19
CA THR A 652 -21.29 6.91 26.88
C THR A 652 -21.25 7.41 25.43
N HIS A 653 -21.93 6.73 24.51
CA HIS A 653 -21.77 6.91 23.06
C HIS A 653 -23.10 7.22 22.35
N GLY A 654 -23.81 8.25 22.82
CA GLY A 654 -24.94 8.84 22.09
C GLY A 654 -26.10 7.87 21.83
N GLY A 655 -26.37 6.96 22.77
CA GLY A 655 -27.45 5.96 22.67
C GLY A 655 -27.14 4.73 21.81
N VAL A 656 -25.92 4.63 21.23
CA VAL A 656 -25.51 3.49 20.40
C VAL A 656 -24.49 2.65 21.16
N SER A 657 -24.86 1.43 21.55
CA SER A 657 -23.88 0.50 22.13
C SER A 657 -22.83 0.12 21.09
N ARG A 658 -21.57 0.12 21.51
CA ARG A 658 -20.42 -0.26 20.70
C ARG A 658 -19.88 -1.66 21.05
N LEU A 659 -20.68 -2.43 21.80
CA LEU A 659 -20.54 -3.84 22.11
C LEU A 659 -21.93 -4.51 22.12
N ASP A 660 -21.98 -5.81 21.86
CA ASP A 660 -23.14 -6.67 22.12
C ASP A 660 -22.70 -7.73 23.14
N ARG A 661 -23.42 -7.84 24.26
CA ARG A 661 -23.09 -8.76 25.38
C ARG A 661 -23.62 -10.18 25.15
N GLU A 662 -24.54 -10.40 24.22
CA GLU A 662 -25.11 -11.72 23.95
C GLU A 662 -24.51 -12.35 22.69
N ALA A 663 -24.21 -11.52 21.69
CA ALA A 663 -23.60 -11.97 20.45
C ALA A 663 -22.10 -12.24 20.62
N GLY A 664 -21.69 -13.43 20.20
CA GLY A 664 -20.32 -13.92 20.31
C GLY A 664 -20.30 -15.32 20.89
N PRO A 665 -19.25 -16.10 20.71
CA PRO A 665 -19.20 -17.46 21.24
C PRO A 665 -18.68 -17.49 22.68
N THR A 666 -19.08 -18.56 23.38
CA THR A 666 -18.58 -18.91 24.72
C THR A 666 -17.83 -20.24 24.64
N PHE A 667 -16.72 -20.36 25.38
CA PHE A 667 -16.07 -21.64 25.66
C PHE A 667 -15.88 -21.78 27.17
N GLN A 668 -16.43 -22.85 27.75
CA GLN A 668 -16.56 -23.00 29.20
C GLN A 668 -17.22 -21.76 29.83
N ASN A 669 -16.55 -21.06 30.75
CA ASN A 669 -17.04 -19.84 31.37
C ASN A 669 -16.56 -18.56 30.66
N LEU A 670 -15.86 -18.66 29.52
CA LEU A 670 -15.22 -17.50 28.87
C LEU A 670 -15.98 -17.12 27.60
N HIS A 671 -16.71 -16.00 27.67
CA HIS A 671 -17.45 -15.43 26.56
C HIS A 671 -16.64 -14.33 25.85
N VAL A 672 -16.63 -14.35 24.52
CA VAL A 672 -16.02 -13.31 23.67
C VAL A 672 -17.13 -12.48 23.03
N PRO A 673 -17.62 -11.41 23.69
CA PRO A 673 -18.68 -10.56 23.15
C PRO A 673 -18.26 -9.87 21.85
N THR A 674 -19.24 -9.48 21.06
CA THR A 674 -19.02 -8.78 19.78
C THR A 674 -18.61 -7.34 20.07
N SER A 675 -17.29 -7.11 20.12
CA SER A 675 -16.66 -5.84 20.46
C SER A 675 -15.32 -5.69 19.74
N CYS A 676 -14.90 -4.45 19.46
CA CYS A 676 -13.73 -4.20 18.62
C CYS A 676 -12.42 -4.70 19.25
N ARG A 677 -11.68 -5.50 18.48
CA ARG A 677 -10.40 -6.13 18.86
C ARG A 677 -9.15 -5.26 18.62
N HIS A 678 -9.36 -4.04 18.10
CA HIS A 678 -8.35 -3.03 17.71
C HIS A 678 -7.15 -3.61 16.92
N CYS A 679 -7.44 -4.61 16.08
CA CYS A 679 -6.50 -5.58 15.49
C CYS A 679 -5.20 -4.96 14.99
N GLU A 680 -4.05 -5.61 15.19
CA GLU A 680 -2.70 -5.17 14.81
C GLU A 680 -2.62 -4.75 13.34
N HIS A 681 -3.30 -5.49 12.46
CA HIS A 681 -3.69 -5.04 11.13
C HIS A 681 -5.18 -4.68 11.12
N PRO A 682 -5.58 -3.40 11.18
CA PRO A 682 -6.99 -3.04 11.18
C PRO A 682 -7.58 -3.23 9.78
N HIS A 683 -8.20 -4.37 9.52
CA HIS A 683 -8.92 -4.64 8.27
C HIS A 683 -9.92 -3.51 7.93
N CYS A 684 -10.51 -2.88 8.95
CA CYS A 684 -11.40 -1.74 8.82
C CYS A 684 -10.75 -0.41 8.40
N MET A 685 -9.43 -0.23 8.57
CA MET A 685 -8.69 0.94 8.07
C MET A 685 -8.31 0.80 6.60
N LYS A 686 -8.04 -0.45 6.16
CA LYS A 686 -7.50 -0.83 4.84
C LYS A 686 -8.14 -0.05 3.69
N ASP A 687 -9.45 0.19 3.78
CA ASP A 687 -10.26 0.74 2.70
C ASP A 687 -11.21 1.86 3.15
N CYS A 688 -10.75 2.79 4.00
CA CYS A 688 -11.56 3.96 4.39
C CYS A 688 -11.41 5.13 3.38
N PRO A 689 -12.39 5.42 2.49
CA PRO A 689 -12.26 6.46 1.46
C PRO A 689 -11.86 7.86 1.96
N PRO A 690 -12.49 8.42 3.02
CA PRO A 690 -12.12 9.73 3.57
C PRO A 690 -10.97 9.66 4.59
N ASP A 691 -10.29 8.51 4.73
CA ASP A 691 -9.29 8.27 5.79
C ASP A 691 -9.85 8.58 7.21
N ALA A 692 -11.14 8.30 7.43
CA ALA A 692 -11.82 8.60 8.68
C ALA A 692 -11.50 7.60 9.80
N ILE A 693 -11.08 6.38 9.46
CA ILE A 693 -10.65 5.39 10.46
C ILE A 693 -9.14 5.47 10.56
N LYS A 694 -8.65 5.94 11.71
CA LYS A 694 -7.22 6.10 11.99
C LYS A 694 -6.86 5.33 13.24
N ARG A 695 -5.61 4.90 13.32
CA ARG A 695 -5.06 4.43 14.59
C ARG A 695 -4.46 5.61 15.34
N LEU A 696 -4.93 5.83 16.57
CA LEU A 696 -4.39 6.86 17.46
C LEU A 696 -3.11 6.36 18.15
N PRO A 697 -2.28 7.26 18.73
CA PRO A 697 -1.02 6.88 19.40
C PRO A 697 -1.21 5.86 20.53
N GLY A 698 -2.37 5.85 21.19
CA GLY A 698 -2.69 4.86 22.23
C GLY A 698 -3.01 3.45 21.71
N GLY A 699 -3.12 3.27 20.38
CA GLY A 699 -3.39 1.99 19.72
C GLY A 699 -4.82 1.71 19.34
N GLU A 700 -5.76 2.45 19.93
CA GLU A 700 -7.14 2.47 19.50
C GLU A 700 -7.23 2.87 18.03
N VAL A 701 -7.64 1.92 17.20
CA VAL A 701 -8.31 2.22 15.95
C VAL A 701 -9.57 3.01 16.33
N SER A 702 -9.73 4.22 15.81
CA SER A 702 -10.85 5.12 16.10
C SER A 702 -11.45 5.66 14.80
N ILE A 703 -12.69 6.16 14.86
CA ILE A 703 -13.44 6.69 13.72
C ILE A 703 -13.67 8.17 13.97
N SER A 704 -13.25 9.02 13.04
CA SER A 704 -13.42 10.47 13.09
C SER A 704 -14.69 10.94 12.38
N ASP A 705 -15.03 12.21 12.58
CA ASP A 705 -16.18 12.86 11.93
C ASP A 705 -16.10 12.94 10.40
N ALA A 706 -14.94 12.65 9.80
CA ALA A 706 -14.81 12.49 8.35
C ALA A 706 -15.55 11.25 7.80
N CYS A 707 -16.18 10.43 8.66
CA CYS A 707 -16.90 9.22 8.25
C CYS A 707 -18.14 9.54 7.37
N ILE A 708 -18.00 9.28 6.06
CA ILE A 708 -19.07 9.47 5.06
C ILE A 708 -20.12 8.35 5.00
N GLY A 709 -20.08 7.36 5.90
CA GLY A 709 -21.10 6.31 5.96
C GLY A 709 -21.01 5.18 4.93
N CYS A 710 -19.86 4.99 4.26
CA CYS A 710 -19.74 4.07 3.11
C CYS A 710 -19.89 2.55 3.40
N GLY A 711 -19.77 2.11 4.66
CA GLY A 711 -19.87 0.69 5.06
C GLY A 711 -18.62 -0.18 4.84
N ASN A 712 -17.53 0.33 4.24
CA ASN A 712 -16.33 -0.49 3.96
C ASN A 712 -15.75 -1.16 5.21
N CYS A 713 -15.72 -0.45 6.33
CA CYS A 713 -15.21 -0.94 7.59
C CYS A 713 -16.07 -2.04 8.25
N GLU A 714 -17.39 -2.02 8.01
CA GLU A 714 -18.34 -3.06 8.42
C GLU A 714 -18.06 -4.35 7.65
N ARG A 715 -17.95 -4.29 6.30
CA ARG A 715 -17.54 -5.41 5.44
C ARG A 715 -16.22 -6.04 5.87
N ASN A 716 -15.21 -5.18 6.03
CA ASN A 716 -13.84 -5.60 6.17
C ASN A 716 -13.55 -6.17 7.55
N CYS A 717 -14.41 -5.97 8.54
CA CYS A 717 -14.19 -6.56 9.84
C CYS A 717 -14.56 -8.06 9.79
N PRO A 718 -13.59 -9.00 9.84
CA PRO A 718 -13.89 -10.44 9.83
C PRO A 718 -14.62 -10.92 11.09
N TYR A 719 -14.91 -10.00 12.01
CA TYR A 719 -15.42 -10.24 13.35
C TYR A 719 -16.77 -9.54 13.61
N GLY A 720 -17.36 -8.87 12.63
CA GLY A 720 -18.69 -8.23 12.74
C GLY A 720 -18.82 -7.07 13.73
N VAL A 721 -17.71 -6.51 14.23
CA VAL A 721 -17.71 -5.56 15.38
C VAL A 721 -18.00 -4.11 15.02
N ILE A 722 -18.10 -3.80 13.73
CA ILE A 722 -18.40 -2.46 13.21
C ILE A 722 -19.77 -2.53 12.55
N HIS A 723 -20.66 -1.63 12.94
CA HIS A 723 -21.99 -1.53 12.37
C HIS A 723 -22.30 -0.09 11.95
N MET A 724 -23.24 0.09 11.02
CA MET A 724 -23.65 1.42 10.54
C MET A 724 -24.80 2.02 11.37
N GLY A 725 -24.48 2.87 12.35
CA GLY A 725 -25.41 3.54 13.26
C GLY A 725 -25.65 5.03 12.94
N VAL A 726 -26.65 5.64 13.57
CA VAL A 726 -26.85 7.11 13.58
C VAL A 726 -26.71 7.56 15.03
N GLU A 727 -25.64 8.29 15.35
CA GLU A 727 -25.43 8.80 16.71
C GLU A 727 -26.54 9.80 17.11
N ASP A 728 -26.95 9.79 18.38
CA ASP A 728 -28.01 10.66 18.88
C ASP A 728 -27.72 11.23 20.27
N ASN A 729 -27.16 12.45 20.30
CA ASN A 729 -26.82 13.14 21.54
C ASN A 729 -28.03 13.81 22.22
N SER A 730 -29.27 13.46 21.85
CA SER A 730 -30.51 14.08 22.35
C SER A 730 -31.04 13.52 23.68
N GLN A 731 -30.24 12.74 24.40
CA GLN A 731 -30.60 12.19 25.72
C GLN A 731 -30.82 13.33 26.75
N PRO A 732 -31.97 13.38 27.45
CA PRO A 732 -32.15 14.33 28.55
C PRO A 732 -31.23 13.97 29.73
N SER A 733 -30.70 14.98 30.42
CA SER A 733 -29.93 14.75 31.64
C SER A 733 -30.81 14.18 32.75
N LEU A 734 -30.21 13.41 33.68
CA LEU A 734 -30.92 12.83 34.83
C LEU A 734 -31.75 13.87 35.61
N TRP A 735 -31.17 15.06 35.82
CA TRP A 735 -31.86 16.21 36.43
C TRP A 735 -33.07 16.68 35.62
N ARG A 736 -32.94 16.78 34.29
CA ARG A 736 -34.05 17.20 33.42
C ARG A 736 -35.18 16.16 33.42
N TRP A 737 -34.85 14.88 33.46
CA TRP A 737 -35.83 13.80 33.58
C TRP A 737 -36.52 13.79 34.95
N MET A 738 -35.78 13.91 36.06
CA MET A 738 -36.36 13.98 37.41
C MET A 738 -37.28 15.20 37.60
N LEU A 739 -36.92 16.35 37.03
CA LEU A 739 -37.66 17.61 37.23
C LEU A 739 -38.89 17.78 36.31
N PHE A 740 -38.85 17.22 35.10
CA PHE A 740 -39.87 17.49 34.06
C PHE A 740 -40.50 16.23 33.46
N GLY A 741 -40.11 15.04 33.91
CA GLY A 741 -40.52 13.76 33.34
C GLY A 741 -40.00 13.54 31.92
N GLY A 742 -40.57 12.55 31.24
CA GLY A 742 -40.20 12.16 29.87
C GLY A 742 -39.39 10.87 29.82
N ARG A 743 -38.54 10.74 28.79
CA ARG A 743 -37.71 9.54 28.57
C ARG A 743 -36.61 9.42 29.61
N GLU A 744 -36.52 8.24 30.23
CA GLU A 744 -35.45 7.88 31.17
C GLU A 744 -34.07 7.92 30.47
N PRO A 745 -33.02 8.46 31.11
CA PRO A 745 -31.66 8.38 30.60
C PRO A 745 -31.23 6.93 30.37
N GLY A 746 -30.70 6.62 29.20
CA GLY A 746 -30.36 5.25 28.79
C GLY A 746 -31.49 4.48 28.09
N SER A 747 -32.68 5.06 27.95
CA SER A 747 -33.74 4.50 27.09
C SER A 747 -33.40 4.59 25.60
N ALA A 748 -33.94 3.67 24.79
CA ALA A 748 -33.61 3.54 23.37
C ALA A 748 -33.97 4.81 22.56
N PRO A 749 -33.10 5.26 21.63
CA PRO A 749 -33.32 6.48 20.85
C PRO A 749 -34.57 6.40 19.96
N PRO A 750 -35.15 7.55 19.56
CA PRO A 750 -36.32 7.57 18.68
C PRO A 750 -35.96 7.09 17.27
N LYS A 751 -36.91 6.48 16.55
CA LYS A 751 -36.73 6.14 15.12
C LYS A 751 -36.56 7.44 14.32
N LYS A 752 -35.37 7.66 13.75
CA LYS A 752 -35.02 8.83 12.95
C LYS A 752 -35.60 8.77 11.52
N GLY A 753 -35.68 9.93 10.87
CA GLY A 753 -36.19 10.09 9.50
C GLY A 753 -35.25 9.54 8.41
N LYS A 754 -35.77 9.43 7.18
CA LYS A 754 -35.09 8.77 6.05
C LYS A 754 -33.73 9.36 5.66
N ASP A 755 -33.47 10.63 5.96
CA ASP A 755 -32.33 11.40 5.44
C ASP A 755 -31.10 11.44 6.38
N SER A 756 -31.12 10.69 7.50
CA SER A 756 -29.99 10.68 8.43
C SER A 756 -28.82 9.81 7.95
N ILE A 757 -27.66 10.42 7.74
CA ILE A 757 -26.42 9.72 7.36
C ILE A 757 -25.99 8.78 8.49
N LYS A 758 -25.86 7.49 8.18
CA LYS A 758 -25.29 6.49 9.09
C LYS A 758 -23.76 6.64 9.15
N LYS A 759 -23.20 6.84 10.34
CA LYS A 759 -21.75 6.74 10.59
C LYS A 759 -21.40 5.30 11.00
N ALA A 760 -20.16 4.91 10.76
CA ALA A 760 -19.67 3.64 11.27
C ALA A 760 -19.41 3.75 12.78
N THR A 761 -19.97 2.83 13.56
CA THR A 761 -19.81 2.77 15.02
C THR A 761 -19.15 1.46 15.43
N LYS A 762 -18.19 1.57 16.36
CA LYS A 762 -17.42 0.45 16.93
C LYS A 762 -16.77 0.90 18.24
N CYS A 763 -16.32 -0.02 19.08
CA CYS A 763 -15.59 0.34 20.30
C CYS A 763 -14.32 1.15 19.99
N ASP A 764 -14.08 2.20 20.77
CA ASP A 764 -12.90 3.10 20.78
C ASP A 764 -12.13 3.00 22.11
N MET A 765 -12.43 1.96 22.90
CA MET A 765 -11.97 1.75 24.29
C MET A 765 -12.36 2.86 25.28
N CYS A 766 -13.25 3.79 24.89
CA CYS A 766 -13.52 5.02 25.61
C CYS A 766 -12.24 5.80 25.99
N LYS A 767 -11.21 5.77 25.13
CA LYS A 767 -9.87 6.34 25.40
C LYS A 767 -9.85 7.85 25.67
N SER A 768 -10.90 8.56 25.26
CA SER A 768 -11.13 9.97 25.61
C SER A 768 -11.58 10.19 27.07
N LEU A 769 -11.94 9.13 27.80
CA LEU A 769 -12.34 9.20 29.20
C LEU A 769 -11.18 8.82 30.13
N PRO A 770 -10.86 9.63 31.17
CA PRO A 770 -9.78 9.33 32.12
C PRO A 770 -9.89 7.98 32.82
N GLY A 771 -11.12 7.43 32.96
CA GLY A 771 -11.37 6.13 33.58
C GLY A 771 -11.29 4.92 32.64
N GLY A 772 -10.94 5.08 31.35
CA GLY A 772 -10.87 3.99 30.38
C GLY A 772 -12.25 3.45 29.90
N PRO A 773 -12.39 2.15 29.58
CA PRO A 773 -13.62 1.57 29.05
C PRO A 773 -14.80 1.61 30.03
N SER A 774 -15.92 2.23 29.65
CA SER A 774 -17.12 2.30 30.50
C SER A 774 -17.78 0.94 30.75
N CYS A 775 -17.71 0.02 29.77
CA CYS A 775 -18.26 -1.33 29.87
C CYS A 775 -17.59 -2.19 30.95
N VAL A 776 -16.29 -1.99 31.21
CA VAL A 776 -15.54 -2.64 32.29
C VAL A 776 -15.88 -2.00 33.63
N ARG A 777 -15.80 -0.66 33.73
CA ARG A 777 -16.11 0.07 34.98
C ARG A 777 -17.54 -0.16 35.49
N ALA A 778 -18.49 -0.34 34.59
CA ALA A 778 -19.90 -0.55 34.94
C ALA A 778 -20.24 -2.00 35.31
N CYS A 779 -19.27 -2.93 35.27
CA CYS A 779 -19.50 -4.32 35.64
C CYS A 779 -19.44 -4.49 37.18
N PRO A 780 -20.57 -4.74 37.86
CA PRO A 780 -20.61 -4.74 39.34
C PRO A 780 -19.86 -5.91 39.97
N THR A 781 -19.60 -6.98 39.21
CA THR A 781 -18.91 -8.20 39.67
C THR A 781 -17.47 -8.32 39.15
N GLY A 782 -17.00 -7.35 38.34
CA GLY A 782 -15.69 -7.44 37.66
C GLY A 782 -15.61 -8.50 36.56
N ALA A 783 -16.74 -9.10 36.13
CA ALA A 783 -16.78 -10.15 35.12
C ALA A 783 -16.29 -9.71 33.73
N ALA A 784 -16.46 -8.44 33.36
CA ALA A 784 -16.06 -7.90 32.07
C ALA A 784 -14.65 -7.28 32.15
N MET A 785 -13.72 -7.76 31.32
CA MET A 785 -12.32 -7.35 31.31
C MET A 785 -11.79 -7.14 29.88
N ARG A 786 -10.91 -6.14 29.71
CA ARG A 786 -10.17 -5.92 28.45
C ARG A 786 -8.73 -6.34 28.62
N LEU A 787 -8.22 -7.22 27.76
CA LEU A 787 -6.89 -7.83 27.87
C LEU A 787 -6.15 -7.80 26.53
N SER A 788 -4.83 -7.59 26.56
CA SER A 788 -3.97 -7.88 25.40
C SER A 788 -3.73 -9.40 25.26
N PRO A 789 -3.27 -9.89 24.09
CA PRO A 789 -2.93 -11.31 23.91
C PRO A 789 -1.91 -11.82 24.94
N GLU A 790 -0.89 -11.02 25.25
CA GLU A 790 0.15 -11.37 26.23
C GLU A 790 -0.42 -11.44 27.65
N ALA A 791 -1.22 -10.43 28.04
CA ALA A 791 -1.87 -10.39 29.35
C ALA A 791 -2.84 -11.57 29.55
N PHE A 792 -3.57 -11.97 28.50
CA PHE A 792 -4.44 -13.14 28.56
C PHE A 792 -3.66 -14.45 28.74
N LEU A 793 -2.59 -14.66 27.96
CA LEU A 793 -1.76 -15.86 28.07
C LEU A 793 -1.14 -15.98 29.47
N HIS A 794 -0.66 -14.89 30.05
CA HIS A 794 -0.16 -14.88 31.44
C HIS A 794 -1.26 -15.03 32.50
N ALA A 795 -2.47 -14.49 32.28
CA ALA A 795 -3.60 -14.73 33.18
C ALA A 795 -4.02 -16.21 33.18
N SER A 796 -3.98 -16.88 32.02
CA SER A 796 -4.25 -18.31 31.87
C SER A 796 -3.17 -19.25 32.45
N GLN A 797 -2.03 -18.70 32.88
CA GLN A 797 -0.95 -19.44 33.54
C GLN A 797 -1.08 -19.46 35.08
N ARG A 798 -2.00 -18.65 35.65
CA ARG A 798 -2.12 -18.43 37.12
C ARG A 798 -3.46 -18.87 37.72
N ARG A 799 -4.34 -19.49 36.94
CA ARG A 799 -5.62 -20.07 37.39
C ARG A 799 -5.56 -21.59 37.32
#